data_AF-A0A8J6U2W1-F1
#
_entry.id   AF-A0A8J6U2W1-F1
#
_cell.length_a   1.000
_cell.length_b   1.000
_cell.length_c   1.000
_cell.angle_alpha   90.00
_cell.angle_beta   90.00
_cell.angle_gamma   90.00
#
_symmetry.space_group_name_H-M   'P 1'
#
loop_
_entity.id
_entity.type
_entity.pdbx_description
1 polymer ?
#
loop_
_entity_poly.entity_id
_entity_poly.type
_entity_poly.pdbx_seq_one_letter_code
_entity_poly.pdbx_strand_id
1 'polypeptide(L)'
;MKYYCLLLSVLLGSLALSQDKLTTPKRNTLRLEKADQATDYKKDRYLLNYVNPFIGTGGHGHTYPGASAPFGMMQLSPDTRYQGWDGCSGYHYSDSIIYGFSHSHLSGTGVEDYCDLLIVPQTGEPKTIPGYLNPEKGGYGATFSHQKEKASPGYYTVELDNGIKAELTTTQRSGIHRYTFPKDGQKRSILIDLTHRDKLLKYGIQELSKREISGVRISSSWAKEQHLYFFIVTSTDAIRSQLIDDGAKLLLEFPETIETLELRVGISAVDEKGAQENLMKELTEDQTFESVKKATEDLWLKELSAVIIDTTDKNQATNFYTALYHSYLAPNLFSDVDGRYRGLDGKIHQSNNNANQYTVFSLWDTYRATHPWYTLFQKERTYDFITTFENQFLHSGDLPVWELAGNETHCMIGYHSASVIADAYVKGLKQIDVPLFIHGLETTANLDEFGKTDFNNQGFINCKKEPESVSKTLEYAYDSYCIYTFLSAAKQEGFTVKDSLINIFYKRAFNFINSFDPQTGFMRPRHGGIWHSPFKPEEVNFHFTEANSWQYSLYAPHAIPVLSQLLGGPEGLKKWLDNLFSASSKLAGNAQADITGLIGQYAHGNEPSHHIAYLYNYTGSPEKTAVIVDSILYHYYHNTPDGLSGNEDCGQMSSWFVFSSLGLYPVSPGTGIYDFGRPLFKSAELRLENNKKIRITAVNNSKNNKYIQEIKVDGKTYKKRYITQKELEGCKSIEFTMGPYPSAEYRTYAVAPSMDSLPASFVAVPYFTNQSTSFEKQTSIGISSAGKGLTFYYTLDGSTPSNQSKKYKKPFTIKHATTVKAIAYNPETKQYSEVISNDFRPKPEGISLVLKSVYQQQYAASGDGALIDGLFGTHEFRSGDWQGFYNMDVAGTVTFQKGKTFNKIGLSALQSTRSWIFPPKSVAFTLVYEDGTTETVTIDLEEHPKAGNSPEKPIRFEHQPNQKPVKSIQFNAVNYGVNPEWHVSPGYPTYIFLDELYFE
;
A
#
# COMPACT_ATOMS: atom_id res chain seq x y z
N MET A 1 76.03 9.21 7.57
CA MET A 1 76.11 7.86 8.18
C MET A 1 75.00 7.03 7.56
N LYS A 2 75.33 6.30 6.48
CA LYS A 2 75.43 4.83 6.41
C LYS A 2 74.03 4.17 6.42
N TYR A 3 73.36 3.92 5.29
CA TYR A 3 73.62 3.02 4.15
C TYR A 3 73.24 1.53 4.35
N TYR A 4 72.65 1.00 3.26
CA TYR A 4 72.52 -0.38 2.76
C TYR A 4 71.44 -1.29 3.38
N CYS A 5 70.62 -2.05 2.63
CA CYS A 5 70.20 -2.12 1.20
C CYS A 5 69.48 -3.47 0.96
N LEU A 6 68.99 -3.63 -0.28
CA LEU A 6 68.44 -4.81 -0.99
C LEU A 6 66.89 -4.87 -0.98
N LEU A 7 66.18 -4.87 -2.12
CA LEU A 7 66.58 -5.12 -3.51
C LEU A 7 65.57 -4.53 -4.53
N LEU A 8 66.09 -3.93 -5.60
CA LEU A 8 65.45 -3.62 -6.90
C LEU A 8 65.20 -4.93 -7.68
N SER A 9 64.22 -4.99 -8.60
CA SER A 9 64.38 -4.75 -10.06
C SER A 9 63.19 -5.46 -10.75
N VAL A 10 62.51 -5.03 -11.83
CA VAL A 10 62.86 -4.23 -13.01
C VAL A 10 61.61 -3.52 -13.54
N LEU A 11 61.76 -2.24 -13.90
CA LEU A 11 60.85 -1.42 -14.72
C LEU A 11 61.00 -1.74 -16.22
N LEU A 12 59.90 -1.52 -16.95
CA LEU A 12 59.79 -1.00 -18.32
C LEU A 12 60.22 -1.89 -19.50
N GLY A 13 59.25 -2.09 -20.39
CA GLY A 13 59.48 -2.14 -21.83
C GLY A 13 58.74 -3.26 -22.53
N SER A 14 57.53 -3.00 -23.03
CA SER A 14 57.21 -3.19 -24.46
C SER A 14 55.72 -2.99 -24.76
N LEU A 15 55.51 -2.40 -25.95
CA LEU A 15 54.37 -2.56 -26.84
C LEU A 15 53.12 -1.70 -26.61
N ALA A 16 53.15 -0.59 -27.33
CA ALA A 16 52.02 -0.05 -28.06
C ALA A 16 51.07 -1.14 -28.60
N LEU A 17 49.76 -0.90 -28.46
CA LEU A 17 48.65 -1.20 -29.38
C LEU A 17 47.36 -1.47 -28.59
N SER A 18 46.50 -0.45 -28.51
CA SER A 18 45.04 -0.52 -28.76
C SER A 18 44.35 0.67 -28.10
N GLN A 19 44.44 1.83 -28.75
CA GLN A 19 43.32 2.77 -28.70
C GLN A 19 42.24 2.18 -29.60
N ASP A 20 41.20 1.60 -29.01
CA ASP A 20 39.93 1.48 -29.72
C ASP A 20 38.74 1.43 -28.75
N LYS A 21 37.86 2.43 -28.95
CA LYS A 21 36.42 2.47 -28.66
C LYS A 21 35.95 2.63 -27.21
N LEU A 22 36.23 3.80 -26.63
CA LEU A 22 35.21 4.52 -25.84
C LEU A 22 34.36 5.34 -26.80
N THR A 23 33.25 4.76 -27.25
CA THR A 23 32.21 5.50 -27.99
C THR A 23 31.35 6.26 -26.99
N THR A 24 31.68 7.54 -26.80
CA THR A 24 30.70 8.51 -26.29
C THR A 24 29.56 8.59 -27.33
N PRO A 25 28.28 8.47 -26.93
CA PRO A 25 27.19 8.75 -27.86
C PRO A 25 27.19 10.25 -28.15
N LYS A 26 27.68 10.63 -29.33
CA LYS A 26 27.45 11.97 -29.87
C LYS A 26 25.95 12.11 -30.12
N ARG A 27 25.31 13.06 -29.41
CA ARG A 27 23.99 13.62 -29.75
C ARG A 27 24.02 14.06 -31.21
N ASN A 28 23.36 13.32 -32.09
CA ASN A 28 23.03 13.78 -33.42
C ASN A 28 21.82 14.72 -33.34
N THR A 29 22.05 16.00 -33.64
CA THR A 29 21.14 16.92 -34.37
C THR A 29 19.62 16.69 -34.24
N LEU A 30 19.08 17.06 -33.09
CA LEU A 30 17.65 17.16 -32.72
C LEU A 30 16.89 18.35 -33.37
N ARG A 31 17.24 18.76 -34.60
CA ARG A 31 16.66 19.97 -35.23
C ARG A 31 15.70 19.73 -36.40
N LEU A 32 15.58 18.50 -36.90
CA LEU A 32 14.68 18.19 -38.03
C LEU A 32 13.45 17.33 -37.65
N GLU A 33 13.44 16.63 -36.50
CA GLU A 33 12.32 15.78 -36.06
C GLU A 33 11.21 16.51 -35.27
N LYS A 34 11.50 17.68 -34.68
CA LYS A 34 10.50 18.44 -33.91
C LYS A 34 9.35 19.01 -34.76
N ALA A 35 9.53 19.14 -36.07
CA ALA A 35 8.53 19.76 -36.95
C ALA A 35 7.32 18.85 -37.20
N ASP A 36 7.53 17.54 -37.40
CA ASP A 36 6.43 16.58 -37.61
C ASP A 36 5.68 16.30 -36.30
N GLN A 37 6.38 16.13 -35.18
CA GLN A 37 5.75 15.93 -33.86
C GLN A 37 4.91 17.14 -33.41
N ALA A 38 5.37 18.38 -33.64
CA ALA A 38 4.63 19.58 -33.25
C ALA A 38 3.29 19.76 -34.00
N THR A 39 3.08 19.08 -35.14
CA THR A 39 1.81 19.13 -35.89
C THR A 39 0.77 18.11 -35.44
N ASP A 40 1.18 16.96 -34.89
CA ASP A 40 0.28 15.96 -34.31
C ASP A 40 -0.31 16.48 -32.98
N TYR A 41 0.52 17.00 -32.07
CA TYR A 41 0.04 17.50 -30.77
C TYR A 41 -0.94 18.69 -30.89
N LYS A 42 -0.78 19.57 -31.88
CA LYS A 42 -1.74 20.67 -32.09
C LYS A 42 -3.16 20.18 -32.37
N LYS A 43 -3.33 19.04 -33.05
CA LYS A 43 -4.64 18.45 -33.34
C LYS A 43 -5.25 17.81 -32.10
N ASP A 44 -4.43 17.39 -31.14
CA ASP A 44 -4.86 16.69 -29.93
C ASP A 44 -5.18 17.62 -28.76
N ARG A 45 -5.07 18.95 -28.92
CA ARG A 45 -5.34 19.90 -27.82
C ARG A 45 -6.73 19.77 -27.20
N TYR A 46 -7.70 19.22 -27.94
CA TYR A 46 -9.05 18.94 -27.42
C TYR A 46 -9.05 17.94 -26.25
N LEU A 47 -8.01 17.12 -26.09
CA LEU A 47 -7.86 16.16 -25.00
C LEU A 47 -7.84 16.82 -23.62
N LEU A 48 -7.27 18.03 -23.52
CA LEU A 48 -7.25 18.80 -22.28
C LEU A 48 -8.66 19.12 -21.77
N ASN A 49 -9.66 19.19 -22.66
CA ASN A 49 -11.04 19.46 -22.28
C ASN A 49 -11.77 18.24 -21.69
N TYR A 50 -11.18 17.05 -21.78
CA TYR A 50 -11.78 15.84 -21.21
C TYR A 50 -11.34 15.60 -19.77
N VAL A 51 -10.20 16.13 -19.35
CA VAL A 51 -9.72 15.93 -17.98
C VAL A 51 -10.58 16.75 -17.02
N ASN A 52 -11.09 16.07 -16.00
CA ASN A 52 -11.84 16.67 -14.90
C ASN A 52 -11.11 16.40 -13.57
N PRO A 53 -10.23 17.29 -13.09
CA PRO A 53 -9.49 17.09 -11.85
C PRO A 53 -10.35 16.99 -10.58
N PHE A 54 -11.67 17.21 -10.67
CA PHE A 54 -12.56 17.01 -9.53
C PHE A 54 -12.95 15.53 -9.32
N ILE A 55 -12.76 14.64 -10.30
CA ILE A 55 -13.08 13.21 -10.11
C ILE A 55 -12.18 12.64 -9.01
N GLY A 56 -12.77 12.01 -8.01
CA GLY A 56 -12.05 11.48 -6.85
C GLY A 56 -11.77 12.51 -5.76
N THR A 57 -12.25 13.76 -5.87
CA THR A 57 -12.12 14.78 -4.81
C THR A 57 -13.25 14.73 -3.78
N GLY A 58 -14.27 13.90 -4.01
CA GLY A 58 -15.33 13.58 -3.05
C GLY A 58 -15.44 12.08 -2.85
N GLY A 59 -16.34 11.66 -1.96
CA GLY A 59 -16.39 10.26 -1.54
C GLY A 59 -15.05 9.86 -0.91
N HIS A 60 -14.43 8.80 -1.40
CA HIS A 60 -13.20 8.24 -0.83
C HIS A 60 -12.04 8.17 -1.84
N GLY A 61 -12.04 9.03 -2.86
CA GLY A 61 -10.97 9.02 -3.88
C GLY A 61 -9.69 9.73 -3.44
N HIS A 62 -9.79 10.70 -2.54
CA HIS A 62 -8.70 11.51 -1.96
C HIS A 62 -7.75 12.15 -2.98
N THR A 63 -8.25 12.58 -4.14
CA THR A 63 -7.46 13.38 -5.10
C THR A 63 -7.54 14.88 -4.78
N TYR A 64 -6.81 15.71 -5.51
CA TYR A 64 -6.84 17.17 -5.38
C TYR A 64 -7.07 17.86 -6.74
N PRO A 65 -7.79 18.99 -6.80
CA PRO A 65 -8.09 19.69 -8.06
C PRO A 65 -7.02 20.70 -8.51
N GLY A 66 -5.97 20.88 -7.69
CA GLY A 66 -4.91 21.86 -7.89
C GLY A 66 -4.10 21.71 -9.19
N ALA A 67 -3.33 22.75 -9.48
CA ALA A 67 -2.42 22.75 -10.62
C ALA A 67 -1.17 21.91 -10.31
N SER A 68 -0.81 21.01 -11.23
CA SER A 68 0.49 20.32 -11.22
C SER A 68 0.96 20.07 -12.65
N ALA A 69 2.27 19.90 -12.84
CA ALA A 69 2.83 19.35 -14.07
C ALA A 69 2.91 17.82 -13.96
N PRO A 70 2.97 17.05 -15.07
CA PRO A 70 3.14 15.61 -14.99
C PRO A 70 4.38 15.21 -14.16
N PHE A 71 4.16 14.40 -13.12
CA PHE A 71 5.17 13.98 -12.14
C PHE A 71 5.92 15.15 -11.46
N GLY A 72 5.27 16.31 -11.33
CA GLY A 72 5.87 17.51 -10.76
C GLY A 72 6.21 17.36 -9.28
N MET A 73 7.17 18.17 -8.82
CA MET A 73 7.45 18.43 -7.41
C MET A 73 6.39 19.36 -6.80
N MET A 74 5.85 20.27 -7.63
CA MET A 74 4.82 21.23 -7.23
C MET A 74 3.41 20.68 -7.44
N GLN A 75 2.59 20.66 -6.39
CA GLN A 75 1.16 20.39 -6.44
C GLN A 75 0.43 21.57 -5.80
N LEU A 76 0.14 22.61 -6.58
CA LEU A 76 -0.40 23.87 -6.08
C LEU A 76 -1.93 23.81 -6.02
N SER A 77 -2.49 23.56 -4.84
CA SER A 77 -3.91 23.22 -4.65
C SER A 77 -4.57 24.02 -3.51
N PRO A 78 -5.90 24.22 -3.54
CA PRO A 78 -6.67 24.66 -2.37
C PRO A 78 -6.74 23.61 -1.25
N ASP A 79 -6.76 24.10 -0.01
CA ASP A 79 -6.95 23.26 1.18
C ASP A 79 -8.31 23.59 1.83
N THR A 80 -9.24 22.63 1.86
CA THR A 80 -10.56 22.75 2.50
C THR A 80 -10.72 21.93 3.78
N ARG A 81 -9.85 20.93 3.98
CA ARG A 81 -9.96 19.97 5.08
C ARG A 81 -8.62 19.81 5.79
N TYR A 82 -8.62 20.09 7.09
CA TYR A 82 -7.40 20.13 7.89
C TYR A 82 -6.93 18.76 8.38
N GLN A 83 -7.83 17.80 8.63
CA GLN A 83 -7.47 16.48 9.17
C GLN A 83 -8.53 15.43 8.83
N GLY A 84 -8.17 14.16 8.99
CA GLY A 84 -9.05 13.01 8.87
C GLY A 84 -8.86 12.25 7.56
N TRP A 85 -9.38 11.03 7.50
CA TRP A 85 -9.17 10.11 6.38
C TRP A 85 -9.57 10.70 5.02
N ASP A 86 -10.76 11.28 4.91
CA ASP A 86 -11.21 11.98 3.68
C ASP A 86 -10.45 13.30 3.40
N GLY A 87 -9.49 13.70 4.24
CA GLY A 87 -8.70 14.92 4.15
C GLY A 87 -7.25 14.70 3.71
N CYS A 88 -6.86 13.48 3.32
CA CYS A 88 -5.47 13.15 3.01
C CYS A 88 -4.82 14.02 1.92
N SER A 89 -5.60 14.50 0.95
CA SER A 89 -5.14 15.42 -0.10
C SER A 89 -5.36 16.91 0.20
N GLY A 90 -5.82 17.26 1.40
CA GLY A 90 -6.15 18.63 1.80
C GLY A 90 -7.46 19.18 1.23
N TYR A 91 -8.04 18.58 0.19
CA TYR A 91 -9.29 19.03 -0.44
C TYR A 91 -10.38 17.96 -0.38
N HIS A 92 -11.60 18.37 -0.08
CA HIS A 92 -12.78 17.52 -0.24
C HIS A 92 -13.96 18.30 -0.82
N TYR A 93 -14.56 17.79 -1.90
CA TYR A 93 -15.59 18.48 -2.70
C TYR A 93 -16.87 18.81 -1.92
N SER A 94 -17.15 18.15 -0.79
CA SER A 94 -18.32 18.52 0.03
C SER A 94 -18.13 19.81 0.83
N ASP A 95 -16.89 20.31 0.93
CA ASP A 95 -16.55 21.40 1.82
C ASP A 95 -16.83 22.75 1.17
N SER A 96 -17.14 23.75 1.99
CA SER A 96 -17.57 25.09 1.53
C SER A 96 -16.63 26.20 1.96
N ILE A 97 -15.48 25.87 2.57
CA ILE A 97 -14.47 26.81 3.04
C ILE A 97 -13.12 26.39 2.47
N ILE A 98 -12.40 27.33 1.85
CA ILE A 98 -10.98 27.19 1.53
C ILE A 98 -10.18 27.96 2.60
N TYR A 99 -9.24 27.28 3.25
CA TYR A 99 -8.36 27.89 4.26
C TYR A 99 -7.18 28.62 3.62
N GLY A 100 -6.72 28.16 2.46
CA GLY A 100 -5.64 28.75 1.68
C GLY A 100 -5.23 27.83 0.54
N PHE A 101 -4.05 28.08 -0.01
CA PHE A 101 -3.47 27.31 -1.12
C PHE A 101 -2.06 26.87 -0.76
N SER A 102 -1.80 25.56 -0.71
CA SER A 102 -0.52 24.96 -0.35
C SER A 102 0.16 24.28 -1.55
N HIS A 103 1.42 23.85 -1.39
CA HIS A 103 2.35 23.62 -2.51
C HIS A 103 2.73 22.15 -2.75
N SER A 104 2.32 21.25 -1.87
CA SER A 104 2.60 19.81 -1.91
C SER A 104 1.35 19.03 -1.53
N HIS A 105 1.05 17.95 -2.24
CA HIS A 105 -0.15 17.13 -2.00
C HIS A 105 0.04 15.68 -2.42
N LEU A 106 -0.51 14.76 -1.62
CA LEU A 106 -0.63 13.35 -1.98
C LEU A 106 -1.92 13.12 -2.77
N SER A 107 -1.85 12.33 -3.84
CA SER A 107 -3.01 12.00 -4.68
C SER A 107 -3.50 10.61 -4.37
N GLY A 108 -4.60 10.53 -3.63
CA GLY A 108 -5.34 9.29 -3.43
C GLY A 108 -4.90 8.44 -2.24
N THR A 109 -4.10 8.95 -1.30
CA THR A 109 -3.60 8.14 -0.19
C THR A 109 -4.63 7.98 0.94
N GLY A 110 -4.49 6.91 1.73
CA GLY A 110 -5.26 6.69 2.96
C GLY A 110 -4.65 7.28 4.24
N VAL A 111 -3.51 7.98 4.13
CA VAL A 111 -2.81 8.65 5.24
C VAL A 111 -2.43 10.08 4.82
N GLU A 112 -2.61 11.03 5.74
CA GLU A 112 -2.34 12.46 5.53
C GLU A 112 -0.84 12.81 5.71
N ASP A 113 -0.22 13.37 4.67
CA ASP A 113 1.07 14.10 4.72
C ASP A 113 1.04 15.29 3.73
N TYR A 114 2.05 16.16 3.68
CA TYR A 114 2.13 17.35 2.83
C TYR A 114 1.17 18.50 3.24
N CYS A 115 0.55 19.20 2.28
CA CYS A 115 -0.07 20.52 2.46
C CYS A 115 0.92 21.57 3.01
N ASP A 116 2.15 21.57 2.51
CA ASP A 116 3.20 22.49 2.94
C ASP A 116 3.00 23.91 2.40
N LEU A 117 3.42 24.90 3.20
CA LEU A 117 3.47 26.32 2.81
C LEU A 117 2.09 26.85 2.37
N LEU A 118 1.24 27.16 3.36
CA LEU A 118 -0.10 27.68 3.10
C LEU A 118 -0.07 29.18 2.79
N ILE A 119 -0.60 29.57 1.64
CA ILE A 119 -0.77 30.98 1.23
C ILE A 119 -2.25 31.36 1.34
N VAL A 120 -2.54 32.41 2.11
CA VAL A 120 -3.91 32.86 2.38
C VAL A 120 -4.11 34.31 1.91
N PRO A 121 -4.79 34.53 0.76
CA PRO A 121 -5.15 35.88 0.32
C PRO A 121 -6.33 36.42 1.11
N GLN A 122 -6.25 37.68 1.53
CA GLN A 122 -7.26 38.32 2.36
C GLN A 122 -7.57 39.74 1.89
N THR A 123 -8.81 40.15 2.14
CA THR A 123 -9.32 41.51 1.94
C THR A 123 -9.97 41.99 3.24
N GLY A 124 -9.76 43.25 3.60
CA GLY A 124 -10.19 43.82 4.88
C GLY A 124 -9.17 43.57 6.00
N GLU A 125 -9.62 43.59 7.25
CA GLU A 125 -8.71 43.37 8.39
C GLU A 125 -8.15 41.94 8.38
N PRO A 126 -6.82 41.77 8.38
CA PRO A 126 -6.18 40.48 8.23
C PRO A 126 -6.38 39.61 9.48
N LYS A 127 -6.69 38.33 9.26
CA LYS A 127 -6.79 37.30 10.29
C LYS A 127 -5.59 36.36 10.20
N THR A 128 -5.13 35.88 11.36
CA THR A 128 -3.88 35.09 11.49
C THR A 128 -4.08 33.73 12.15
N ILE A 129 -5.28 33.49 12.68
CA ILE A 129 -5.72 32.22 13.25
C ILE A 129 -6.71 31.59 12.26
N PRO A 130 -6.58 30.30 11.92
CA PRO A 130 -7.52 29.65 11.00
C PRO A 130 -8.93 29.58 11.58
N GLY A 131 -9.94 29.60 10.69
CA GLY A 131 -11.36 29.53 11.08
C GLY A 131 -11.70 28.30 11.91
N TYR A 132 -11.11 27.14 11.62
CA TYR A 132 -11.39 25.90 12.34
C TYR A 132 -10.87 25.88 13.80
N LEU A 133 -9.87 26.71 14.14
CA LEU A 133 -9.40 26.88 15.53
C LEU A 133 -10.09 28.03 16.27
N ASN A 134 -10.89 28.84 15.57
CA ASN A 134 -11.57 29.99 16.16
C ASN A 134 -13.01 30.15 15.63
N PRO A 135 -13.88 29.14 15.80
CA PRO A 135 -15.23 29.17 15.24
C PRO A 135 -16.10 30.29 15.82
N GLU A 136 -15.85 30.71 17.06
CA GLU A 136 -16.65 31.74 17.73
C GLU A 136 -16.33 33.18 17.30
N LYS A 137 -15.04 33.51 17.11
CA LYS A 137 -14.61 34.87 16.75
C LYS A 137 -14.29 35.02 15.26
N GLY A 138 -14.31 33.90 14.52
CA GLY A 138 -13.88 33.81 13.14
C GLY A 138 -12.36 33.82 13.00
N GLY A 139 -11.87 33.07 12.02
CA GLY A 139 -10.47 33.05 11.60
C GLY A 139 -10.33 33.33 10.11
N TYR A 140 -9.12 33.17 9.57
CA TYR A 140 -8.90 33.17 8.13
C TYR A 140 -9.54 31.94 7.49
N GLY A 141 -9.70 32.00 6.17
CA GLY A 141 -10.50 31.07 5.39
C GLY A 141 -11.70 31.80 4.78
N ALA A 142 -12.08 31.41 3.58
CA ALA A 142 -13.14 32.05 2.82
C ALA A 142 -14.11 31.00 2.31
N THR A 143 -15.40 31.34 2.35
CA THR A 143 -16.42 30.51 1.72
C THR A 143 -16.32 30.61 0.19
N PHE A 144 -16.74 29.55 -0.49
CA PHE A 144 -16.76 29.48 -1.94
C PHE A 144 -17.89 28.58 -2.44
N SER A 145 -18.07 28.54 -3.76
CA SER A 145 -19.00 27.63 -4.42
C SER A 145 -18.35 27.01 -5.64
N HIS A 146 -18.58 25.72 -5.87
CA HIS A 146 -18.12 25.01 -7.08
C HIS A 146 -18.66 25.61 -8.38
N GLN A 147 -19.72 26.43 -8.35
CA GLN A 147 -20.20 27.17 -9.54
C GLN A 147 -19.18 28.20 -10.04
N LYS A 148 -18.33 28.70 -9.15
CA LYS A 148 -17.28 29.67 -9.43
C LYS A 148 -15.87 29.07 -9.32
N GLU A 149 -15.78 27.75 -9.34
CA GLU A 149 -14.54 26.99 -9.26
C GLU A 149 -14.33 26.22 -10.56
N LYS A 150 -13.10 26.18 -11.07
CA LYS A 150 -12.74 25.43 -12.27
C LYS A 150 -11.33 24.86 -12.14
N ALA A 151 -11.16 23.65 -12.66
CA ALA A 151 -9.87 22.98 -12.74
C ALA A 151 -9.67 22.37 -14.13
N SER A 152 -8.41 22.31 -14.56
CA SER A 152 -7.97 21.67 -15.80
C SER A 152 -6.48 21.31 -15.66
N PRO A 153 -5.90 20.46 -16.52
CA PRO A 153 -4.50 20.05 -16.38
C PRO A 153 -3.54 21.24 -16.28
N GLY A 154 -2.88 21.39 -15.13
CA GLY A 154 -1.95 22.47 -14.84
C GLY A 154 -2.57 23.82 -14.47
N TYR A 155 -3.89 23.91 -14.23
CA TYR A 155 -4.55 25.16 -13.86
C TYR A 155 -5.76 24.96 -12.95
N TYR A 156 -5.84 25.80 -11.92
CA TYR A 156 -6.98 25.88 -11.01
C TYR A 156 -7.42 27.35 -10.83
N THR A 157 -8.72 27.59 -10.67
CA THR A 157 -9.25 28.90 -10.28
C THR A 157 -10.50 28.80 -9.44
N VAL A 158 -10.64 29.73 -8.50
CA VAL A 158 -11.84 29.92 -7.69
C VAL A 158 -12.10 31.40 -7.43
N GLU A 159 -13.36 31.80 -7.42
CA GLU A 159 -13.79 33.09 -6.85
C GLU A 159 -14.36 32.85 -5.45
N LEU A 160 -13.68 33.39 -4.45
CA LEU A 160 -14.08 33.34 -3.05
C LEU A 160 -15.23 34.34 -2.80
N ASP A 161 -16.11 34.05 -1.84
CA ASP A 161 -17.28 34.90 -1.56
C ASP A 161 -16.91 36.30 -1.01
N ASN A 162 -15.67 36.47 -0.54
CA ASN A 162 -15.12 37.78 -0.19
C ASN A 162 -14.69 38.61 -1.42
N GLY A 163 -14.92 38.10 -2.64
CA GLY A 163 -14.65 38.79 -3.90
C GLY A 163 -13.24 38.59 -4.45
N ILE A 164 -12.36 37.85 -3.76
CA ILE A 164 -11.03 37.53 -4.27
C ILE A 164 -11.13 36.39 -5.28
N LYS A 165 -10.59 36.59 -6.48
CA LYS A 165 -10.36 35.51 -7.45
C LYS A 165 -8.94 35.00 -7.31
N ALA A 166 -8.78 33.70 -7.09
CA ALA A 166 -7.49 33.01 -7.10
C ALA A 166 -7.33 32.21 -8.40
N GLU A 167 -6.13 32.27 -8.97
CA GLU A 167 -5.71 31.50 -10.14
C GLU A 167 -4.33 30.90 -9.89
N LEU A 168 -4.17 29.61 -10.18
CA LEU A 168 -2.97 28.83 -9.88
C LEU A 168 -2.49 28.12 -11.15
N THR A 169 -1.17 28.14 -11.39
CA THR A 169 -0.49 27.32 -12.40
C THR A 169 0.90 26.93 -11.89
N THR A 170 1.51 25.91 -12.48
CA THR A 170 2.82 25.42 -12.03
C THR A 170 3.79 25.22 -13.20
N THR A 171 5.08 25.10 -12.89
CA THR A 171 6.09 24.37 -13.66
C THR A 171 6.36 23.03 -12.93
N GLN A 172 7.53 22.41 -13.11
CA GLN A 172 7.85 21.15 -12.42
C GLN A 172 8.15 21.37 -10.93
N ARG A 173 8.85 22.45 -10.56
CA ARG A 173 9.29 22.75 -9.18
C ARG A 173 8.86 24.12 -8.66
N SER A 174 8.12 24.88 -9.47
CA SER A 174 7.68 26.23 -9.14
C SER A 174 6.20 26.44 -9.44
N GLY A 175 5.61 27.46 -8.83
CA GLY A 175 4.19 27.79 -8.92
C GLY A 175 3.99 29.29 -9.08
N ILE A 176 2.87 29.68 -9.72
CA ILE A 176 2.41 31.06 -9.77
C ILE A 176 0.99 31.12 -9.22
N HIS A 177 0.81 31.96 -8.20
CA HIS A 177 -0.50 32.45 -7.79
C HIS A 177 -0.77 33.77 -8.51
N ARG A 178 -2.01 33.98 -8.94
CA ARG A 178 -2.53 35.29 -9.30
C ARG A 178 -3.81 35.55 -8.54
N TYR A 179 -3.80 36.60 -7.73
CA TYR A 179 -4.95 37.06 -6.97
C TYR A 179 -5.51 38.34 -7.56
N THR A 180 -6.79 38.35 -7.92
CA THR A 180 -7.52 39.57 -8.28
C THR A 180 -8.40 39.98 -7.11
N PHE A 181 -8.19 41.19 -6.59
CA PHE A 181 -8.90 41.71 -5.43
C PHE A 181 -10.16 42.51 -5.82
N PRO A 182 -11.21 42.53 -4.98
CA PRO A 182 -12.41 43.31 -5.23
C PRO A 182 -12.12 44.83 -5.22
N LYS A 183 -12.84 45.62 -6.02
CA LYS A 183 -12.68 47.09 -6.08
C LYS A 183 -13.48 47.81 -4.99
N ASP A 184 -13.19 47.49 -3.73
CA ASP A 184 -13.93 47.93 -2.54
C ASP A 184 -13.14 48.90 -1.62
N GLY A 185 -11.89 49.21 -1.97
CA GLY A 185 -11.00 50.06 -1.16
C GLY A 185 -10.54 49.44 0.17
N GLN A 186 -10.74 48.14 0.38
CA GLN A 186 -10.28 47.45 1.58
C GLN A 186 -8.80 47.11 1.52
N LYS A 187 -8.19 46.89 2.69
CA LYS A 187 -6.81 46.38 2.82
C LYS A 187 -6.61 45.09 2.05
N ARG A 188 -5.42 44.91 1.47
CA ARG A 188 -5.01 43.69 0.75
C ARG A 188 -3.87 43.06 1.50
N SER A 189 -3.97 41.77 1.79
CA SER A 189 -2.89 41.08 2.50
C SER A 189 -2.75 39.63 2.09
N ILE A 190 -1.54 39.12 2.20
CA ILE A 190 -1.21 37.70 2.10
C ILE A 190 -0.68 37.25 3.46
N LEU A 191 -1.22 36.17 4.00
CA LEU A 191 -0.62 35.44 5.10
C LEU A 191 0.11 34.21 4.55
N ILE A 192 1.38 34.07 4.92
CA ILE A 192 2.16 32.84 4.74
C ILE A 192 2.11 32.11 6.07
N ASP A 193 1.58 30.88 6.09
CA ASP A 193 1.40 30.09 7.30
C ASP A 193 2.12 28.73 7.19
N LEU A 194 3.18 28.55 8.00
CA LEU A 194 3.92 27.28 8.05
C LEU A 194 3.30 26.28 9.04
N THR A 195 2.38 26.73 9.90
CA THR A 195 1.75 25.92 10.97
C THR A 195 0.60 25.05 10.46
N HIS A 196 0.25 25.15 9.18
CA HIS A 196 -0.83 24.36 8.61
C HIS A 196 -0.52 22.86 8.73
N ARG A 197 -1.52 22.12 9.21
CA ARG A 197 -1.54 20.67 9.40
C ARG A 197 -0.50 20.07 10.33
N ASP A 198 0.70 19.82 9.84
CA ASP A 198 1.65 18.93 10.49
C ASP A 198 2.41 19.61 11.63
N LYS A 199 2.97 18.79 12.52
CA LYS A 199 3.79 19.27 13.61
C LYS A 199 5.10 19.85 13.08
N LEU A 200 5.36 21.12 13.37
CA LEU A 200 6.63 21.78 13.06
C LEU A 200 7.77 21.27 13.94
N LEU A 201 8.90 20.92 13.30
CA LEU A 201 10.17 20.55 13.94
C LEU A 201 11.20 21.69 13.87
N LYS A 202 11.27 22.35 12.71
CA LYS A 202 12.10 23.54 12.48
C LYS A 202 11.42 24.40 11.43
N TYR A 203 11.44 25.70 11.61
CA TYR A 203 10.84 26.62 10.64
C TYR A 203 11.55 27.96 10.70
N GLY A 204 11.37 28.75 9.65
CA GLY A 204 11.85 30.13 9.62
C GLY A 204 11.45 30.82 8.33
N ILE A 205 11.11 32.10 8.45
CA ILE A 205 10.80 32.97 7.32
C ILE A 205 11.76 34.16 7.37
N GLN A 206 12.40 34.45 6.25
CA GLN A 206 13.31 35.57 6.08
C GLN A 206 12.88 36.44 4.91
N GLU A 207 12.61 37.71 5.19
CA GLU A 207 12.43 38.73 4.17
C GLU A 207 13.81 39.20 3.68
N LEU A 208 14.11 38.98 2.40
CA LEU A 208 15.36 39.44 1.77
C LEU A 208 15.21 40.85 1.20
N SER A 209 14.00 41.18 0.74
CA SER A 209 13.59 42.50 0.27
C SER A 209 12.08 42.67 0.46
N LYS A 210 11.50 43.79 0.00
CA LYS A 210 10.05 44.01 0.04
C LYS A 210 9.25 43.06 -0.86
N ARG A 211 9.93 42.27 -1.69
CA ARG A 211 9.34 41.36 -2.67
C ARG A 211 9.82 39.93 -2.57
N GLU A 212 11.01 39.72 -1.99
CA GLU A 212 11.66 38.42 -1.94
C GLU A 212 11.64 37.85 -0.52
N ILE A 213 11.06 36.66 -0.38
CA ILE A 213 10.94 35.94 0.88
C ILE A 213 11.57 34.56 0.70
N SER A 214 12.41 34.16 1.64
CA SER A 214 13.05 32.85 1.70
C SER A 214 12.64 32.16 3.00
N GLY A 215 12.57 30.83 3.02
CA GLY A 215 12.29 30.14 4.27
C GLY A 215 12.37 28.63 4.20
N VAL A 216 12.10 28.03 5.36
CA VAL A 216 12.16 26.60 5.61
C VAL A 216 10.99 26.16 6.48
N ARG A 217 10.44 25.00 6.17
CA ARG A 217 9.52 24.20 6.98
C ARG A 217 10.07 22.79 7.06
N ILE A 218 10.40 22.33 8.25
CA ILE A 218 10.66 20.94 8.57
C ILE A 218 9.54 20.46 9.49
N SER A 219 8.85 19.41 9.10
CA SER A 219 7.65 18.90 9.77
C SER A 219 7.72 17.40 10.04
N SER A 220 6.77 16.93 10.85
CA SER A 220 6.58 15.54 11.21
C SER A 220 5.10 15.18 11.10
N SER A 221 4.77 14.24 10.22
CA SER A 221 3.46 13.56 10.15
C SER A 221 3.68 12.07 9.85
N TRP A 222 3.42 11.61 8.62
CA TRP A 222 3.68 10.25 8.17
C TRP A 222 5.17 10.07 7.85
N ALA A 223 5.73 10.98 7.06
CA ALA A 223 7.15 11.27 7.02
C ALA A 223 7.58 11.92 8.34
N LYS A 224 8.55 11.30 9.01
CA LYS A 224 8.95 11.70 10.37
C LYS A 224 9.77 12.98 10.38
N GLU A 225 10.52 13.25 9.33
CA GLU A 225 11.29 14.47 9.16
C GLU A 225 11.23 14.90 7.68
N GLN A 226 10.18 15.65 7.33
CA GLN A 226 9.97 16.18 6.00
C GLN A 226 10.63 17.55 5.87
N HIS A 227 11.43 17.75 4.81
CA HIS A 227 12.13 19.02 4.57
C HIS A 227 11.52 19.74 3.36
N LEU A 228 11.05 20.97 3.59
CA LEU A 228 10.63 21.87 2.52
C LEU A 228 11.26 23.25 2.71
N TYR A 229 11.94 23.70 1.66
CA TYR A 229 12.51 25.03 1.54
C TYR A 229 11.77 25.77 0.45
N PHE A 230 11.60 27.08 0.62
CA PHE A 230 10.84 27.88 -0.34
C PHE A 230 11.49 29.24 -0.60
N PHE A 231 11.22 29.75 -1.80
CA PHE A 231 11.58 31.09 -2.22
C PHE A 231 10.40 31.73 -2.96
N ILE A 232 9.96 32.90 -2.50
CA ILE A 232 8.77 33.61 -3.00
C ILE A 232 9.17 34.97 -3.53
N VAL A 233 8.66 35.33 -4.71
CA VAL A 233 8.76 36.68 -5.29
C VAL A 233 7.36 37.23 -5.56
N THR A 234 7.03 38.36 -4.95
CA THR A 234 5.76 39.08 -5.21
C THR A 234 5.89 40.02 -6.41
N SER A 235 4.81 40.28 -7.15
CA SER A 235 4.80 41.26 -8.26
C SER A 235 4.85 42.71 -7.79
N THR A 236 4.56 42.97 -6.51
CA THR A 236 4.44 44.31 -5.93
C THR A 236 5.06 44.33 -4.54
N ASP A 237 5.70 45.44 -4.18
CA ASP A 237 6.25 45.65 -2.84
C ASP A 237 5.16 45.56 -1.77
N ALA A 238 5.45 44.82 -0.69
CA ALA A 238 4.68 44.96 0.53
C ALA A 238 4.91 46.36 1.15
N ILE A 239 3.84 47.01 1.59
CA ILE A 239 3.91 48.29 2.32
C ILE A 239 4.17 48.08 3.80
N ARG A 240 3.80 46.90 4.31
CA ARG A 240 4.05 46.47 5.68
C ARG A 240 4.20 44.96 5.73
N SER A 241 5.08 44.49 6.60
CA SER A 241 5.25 43.09 6.92
C SER A 241 5.30 42.89 8.43
N GLN A 242 4.86 41.71 8.88
CA GLN A 242 4.87 41.34 10.29
C GLN A 242 5.07 39.83 10.43
N LEU A 243 6.17 39.43 11.08
CA LEU A 243 6.34 38.07 11.59
C LEU A 243 5.43 37.85 12.81
N ILE A 244 4.78 36.69 12.84
CA ILE A 244 3.78 36.31 13.84
C ILE A 244 4.07 34.87 14.27
N ASP A 245 3.58 34.50 15.46
CA ASP A 245 3.65 33.12 15.97
C ASP A 245 5.09 32.59 16.03
N ASP A 246 5.95 33.38 16.69
CA ASP A 246 7.39 33.12 16.80
C ASP A 246 8.11 32.89 15.46
N GLY A 247 7.64 33.58 14.41
CA GLY A 247 8.21 33.50 13.06
C GLY A 247 7.68 32.34 12.21
N ALA A 248 6.68 31.59 12.68
CA ALA A 248 6.02 30.54 11.89
C ALA A 248 5.07 31.10 10.83
N LYS A 249 4.69 32.39 10.94
CA LYS A 249 3.80 33.06 9.99
C LYS A 249 4.35 34.43 9.59
N LEU A 250 4.13 34.82 8.35
CA LEU A 250 4.43 36.16 7.84
C LEU A 250 3.17 36.78 7.24
N LEU A 251 2.75 37.91 7.79
CA LEU A 251 1.68 38.73 7.23
C LEU A 251 2.29 39.84 6.38
N LEU A 252 1.89 39.92 5.11
CA LEU A 252 2.27 40.96 4.17
C LEU A 252 1.04 41.80 3.81
N GLU A 253 1.11 43.11 4.00
CA GLU A 253 0.08 44.07 3.56
C GLU A 253 0.56 44.80 2.29
N PHE A 254 -0.34 44.99 1.33
CA PHE A 254 -0.07 45.61 0.04
C PHE A 254 -0.92 46.88 -0.17
N PRO A 255 -0.57 47.77 -1.12
CA PRO A 255 -1.37 48.96 -1.39
C PRO A 255 -2.81 48.61 -1.75
N GLU A 256 -3.79 49.31 -1.16
CA GLU A 256 -5.23 49.09 -1.42
C GLU A 256 -5.61 49.30 -2.90
N THR A 257 -4.77 50.02 -3.65
CA THR A 257 -4.92 50.33 -5.08
C THR A 257 -4.54 49.17 -6.00
N ILE A 258 -3.89 48.12 -5.52
CA ILE A 258 -3.56 46.98 -6.40
C ILE A 258 -4.83 46.22 -6.77
N GLU A 259 -5.02 45.98 -8.07
CA GLU A 259 -6.10 45.14 -8.56
C GLU A 259 -5.69 43.67 -8.65
N THR A 260 -4.41 43.42 -8.91
CA THR A 260 -3.85 42.07 -9.10
C THR A 260 -2.49 41.94 -8.42
N LEU A 261 -2.26 40.80 -7.78
CA LEU A 261 -0.99 40.42 -7.16
C LEU A 261 -0.59 39.04 -7.67
N GLU A 262 0.63 38.91 -8.18
CA GLU A 262 1.22 37.60 -8.47
C GLU A 262 2.25 37.23 -7.41
N LEU A 263 2.26 35.96 -7.02
CA LEU A 263 3.31 35.36 -6.20
C LEU A 263 3.92 34.22 -7.00
N ARG A 264 5.24 34.27 -7.19
CA ARG A 264 6.00 33.18 -7.82
C ARG A 264 6.76 32.44 -6.73
N VAL A 265 6.61 31.13 -6.69
CA VAL A 265 7.10 30.30 -5.58
C VAL A 265 7.93 29.15 -6.13
N GLY A 266 9.19 29.03 -5.73
CA GLY A 266 9.98 27.82 -5.92
C GLY A 266 10.08 27.03 -4.63
N ILE A 267 10.09 25.69 -4.71
CA ILE A 267 10.29 24.80 -3.56
C ILE A 267 11.48 23.87 -3.79
N SER A 268 12.06 23.34 -2.70
CA SER A 268 13.17 22.38 -2.70
C SER A 268 13.12 21.51 -1.44
N ALA A 269 13.59 20.27 -1.54
CA ALA A 269 13.84 19.39 -0.39
C ALA A 269 15.27 19.52 0.18
N VAL A 270 16.10 20.37 -0.41
CA VAL A 270 17.54 20.47 -0.15
C VAL A 270 17.87 21.67 0.71
N ASP A 271 17.65 22.88 0.18
CA ASP A 271 17.92 24.15 0.84
C ASP A 271 17.23 25.35 0.15
N GLU A 272 17.29 26.51 0.79
CA GLU A 272 16.71 27.77 0.32
C GLU A 272 17.30 28.19 -1.04
N LYS A 273 18.59 27.93 -1.26
CA LYS A 273 19.26 28.24 -2.53
C LYS A 273 18.72 27.36 -3.67
N GLY A 274 18.48 26.09 -3.40
CA GLY A 274 17.83 25.16 -4.32
C GLY A 274 16.44 25.66 -4.72
N ALA A 275 15.63 26.08 -3.76
CA ALA A 275 14.31 26.67 -4.01
C ALA A 275 14.39 27.93 -4.88
N GLN A 276 15.35 28.82 -4.60
CA GLN A 276 15.61 30.01 -5.41
C GLN A 276 16.04 29.66 -6.84
N GLU A 277 16.98 28.72 -7.00
CA GLU A 277 17.46 28.31 -8.34
C GLU A 277 16.38 27.58 -9.14
N ASN A 278 15.55 26.76 -8.49
CA ASN A 278 14.39 26.13 -9.10
C ASN A 278 13.45 27.20 -9.67
N LEU A 279 13.13 28.24 -8.89
CA LEU A 279 12.31 29.34 -9.35
C LEU A 279 12.94 30.07 -10.54
N MET A 280 14.18 30.53 -10.40
CA MET A 280 14.81 31.41 -11.38
C MET A 280 15.11 30.72 -12.72
N LYS A 281 15.31 29.40 -12.72
CA LYS A 281 15.54 28.63 -13.96
C LYS A 281 14.24 28.20 -14.65
N GLU A 282 13.16 27.97 -13.91
CA GLU A 282 11.88 27.53 -14.49
C GLU A 282 10.91 28.69 -14.78
N LEU A 283 11.01 29.81 -14.05
CA LEU A 283 10.14 30.98 -14.12
C LEU A 283 10.94 32.29 -14.24
N THR A 284 11.33 32.65 -15.45
CA THR A 284 12.03 33.92 -15.75
C THR A 284 11.08 35.11 -15.65
N GLU A 285 11.61 36.32 -15.37
CA GLU A 285 10.79 37.53 -15.16
C GLU A 285 9.83 37.86 -16.32
N ASP A 286 10.20 37.51 -17.55
CA ASP A 286 9.42 37.76 -18.77
C ASP A 286 8.27 36.76 -19.00
N GLN A 287 8.28 35.61 -18.32
CA GLN A 287 7.18 34.66 -18.42
C GLN A 287 5.94 35.19 -17.71
N THR A 288 4.81 35.21 -18.42
CA THR A 288 3.49 35.56 -17.88
C THR A 288 2.77 34.32 -17.34
N PHE A 289 1.80 34.52 -16.46
CA PHE A 289 0.91 33.45 -15.97
C PHE A 289 0.34 32.62 -17.14
N GLU A 290 -0.17 33.27 -18.19
CA GLU A 290 -0.74 32.61 -19.37
C GLU A 290 0.30 31.76 -20.12
N SER A 291 1.54 32.25 -20.21
CA SER A 291 2.61 31.50 -20.89
C SER A 291 3.01 30.25 -20.12
N VAL A 292 3.05 30.32 -18.79
CA VAL A 292 3.38 29.19 -17.91
C VAL A 292 2.24 28.16 -17.91
N LYS A 293 0.99 28.62 -17.75
CA LYS A 293 -0.20 27.79 -17.91
C LYS A 293 -0.18 27.02 -19.22
N LYS A 294 0.09 27.73 -20.32
CA LYS A 294 0.17 27.11 -21.65
C LYS A 294 1.32 26.10 -21.76
N ALA A 295 2.49 26.40 -21.21
CA ALA A 295 3.62 25.49 -21.24
C ALA A 295 3.31 24.19 -20.48
N THR A 296 2.62 24.28 -19.34
CA THR A 296 2.23 23.12 -18.53
C THR A 296 1.08 22.34 -19.16
N GLU A 297 0.11 23.01 -19.79
CA GLU A 297 -0.88 22.36 -20.66
C GLU A 297 -0.21 21.59 -21.81
N ASP A 298 0.85 22.14 -22.40
CA ASP A 298 1.59 21.48 -23.49
C ASP A 298 2.36 20.24 -22.98
N LEU A 299 2.84 20.25 -21.72
CA LEU A 299 3.38 19.04 -21.06
C LEU A 299 2.29 17.98 -20.86
N TRP A 300 1.13 18.36 -20.31
CA TRP A 300 0.01 17.44 -20.16
C TRP A 300 -0.48 16.89 -21.49
N LEU A 301 -0.54 17.73 -22.51
CA LEU A 301 -0.96 17.31 -23.84
C LEU A 301 -0.03 16.23 -24.41
N LYS A 302 1.27 16.29 -24.15
CA LYS A 302 2.21 15.22 -24.53
C LYS A 302 1.81 13.90 -23.87
N GLU A 303 1.56 13.90 -22.57
CA GLU A 303 1.24 12.68 -21.81
C GLU A 303 -0.14 12.11 -22.18
N LEU A 304 -1.17 12.97 -22.30
CA LEU A 304 -2.52 12.54 -22.70
C LEU A 304 -2.56 12.04 -24.15
N SER A 305 -1.67 12.53 -25.01
CA SER A 305 -1.54 12.08 -26.40
C SER A 305 -0.87 10.70 -26.53
N ALA A 306 -0.40 10.10 -25.44
CA ALA A 306 0.09 8.72 -25.43
C ALA A 306 -0.99 7.74 -25.89
N VAL A 307 -2.28 8.06 -25.67
CA VAL A 307 -3.41 7.28 -26.15
C VAL A 307 -4.50 8.15 -26.77
N ILE A 308 -4.85 7.88 -28.03
CA ILE A 308 -5.98 8.51 -28.71
C ILE A 308 -7.13 7.51 -28.83
N ILE A 309 -8.23 7.74 -28.12
CA ILE A 309 -9.41 6.87 -28.15
C ILE A 309 -10.46 7.37 -29.16
N ASP A 310 -11.17 6.44 -29.80
CA ASP A 310 -12.35 6.69 -30.63
C ASP A 310 -13.60 6.26 -29.84
N THR A 311 -14.28 7.23 -29.26
CA THR A 311 -15.56 7.06 -28.57
C THR A 311 -16.47 8.26 -28.84
N THR A 312 -17.78 8.00 -28.90
CA THR A 312 -18.81 9.03 -28.96
C THR A 312 -19.37 9.38 -27.58
N ASP A 313 -18.99 8.63 -26.54
CA ASP A 313 -19.43 8.84 -25.17
C ASP A 313 -18.46 9.78 -24.45
N LYS A 314 -18.94 11.00 -24.18
CA LYS A 314 -18.14 12.03 -23.51
C LYS A 314 -17.77 11.65 -22.07
N ASN A 315 -18.62 10.91 -21.35
CA ASN A 315 -18.29 10.50 -19.99
C ASN A 315 -17.18 9.45 -20.00
N GLN A 316 -17.21 8.51 -20.95
CA GLN A 316 -16.11 7.57 -21.11
C GLN A 316 -14.80 8.27 -21.49
N ALA A 317 -14.86 9.28 -22.37
CA ALA A 317 -13.69 10.08 -22.71
C ALA A 317 -13.14 10.83 -21.49
N THR A 318 -14.01 11.47 -20.71
CA THR A 318 -13.61 12.18 -19.49
C THR A 318 -13.02 11.24 -18.44
N ASN A 319 -13.66 10.11 -18.17
CA ASN A 319 -13.13 9.12 -17.23
C ASN A 319 -11.75 8.61 -17.68
N PHE A 320 -11.58 8.30 -18.96
CA PHE A 320 -10.31 7.79 -19.48
C PHE A 320 -9.18 8.82 -19.38
N TYR A 321 -9.41 10.05 -19.85
CA TYR A 321 -8.35 11.06 -19.83
C TYR A 321 -8.08 11.60 -18.42
N THR A 322 -9.07 11.56 -17.52
CA THR A 322 -8.86 11.89 -16.11
C THR A 322 -8.09 10.79 -15.38
N ALA A 323 -8.41 9.51 -15.62
CA ALA A 323 -7.62 8.40 -15.10
C ALA A 323 -6.16 8.49 -15.60
N LEU A 324 -5.96 8.73 -16.90
CA LEU A 324 -4.61 8.90 -17.44
C LEU A 324 -3.87 10.12 -16.82
N TYR A 325 -4.59 11.19 -16.49
CA TYR A 325 -4.05 12.33 -15.76
C TYR A 325 -3.60 11.94 -14.34
N HIS A 326 -4.45 11.26 -13.55
CA HIS A 326 -4.09 10.84 -12.19
C HIS A 326 -2.93 9.83 -12.17
N SER A 327 -2.87 8.90 -13.14
CA SER A 327 -1.76 7.96 -13.29
C SER A 327 -0.39 8.65 -13.51
N TYR A 328 -0.36 9.96 -13.78
CA TYR A 328 0.87 10.74 -14.00
C TYR A 328 1.07 11.86 -12.96
N LEU A 329 0.36 11.83 -11.83
CA LEU A 329 0.56 12.77 -10.72
C LEU A 329 1.62 12.31 -9.72
N ALA A 330 1.86 11.00 -9.59
CA ALA A 330 2.91 10.39 -8.77
C ALA A 330 3.69 9.37 -9.62
N PRO A 331 4.95 9.01 -9.30
CA PRO A 331 5.83 9.59 -8.26
C PRO A 331 6.16 11.08 -8.50
N ASN A 332 6.51 11.81 -7.46
CA ASN A 332 6.81 13.25 -7.54
C ASN A 332 8.31 13.51 -7.70
N LEU A 333 8.68 14.44 -8.60
CA LEU A 333 10.05 14.90 -8.75
C LEU A 333 10.59 15.44 -7.42
N PHE A 334 11.78 15.02 -7.01
CA PHE A 334 12.35 15.31 -5.69
C PHE A 334 13.75 15.91 -5.73
N SER A 335 14.46 15.82 -6.87
CA SER A 335 15.72 16.52 -7.09
C SER A 335 15.51 17.94 -7.63
N ASP A 336 16.32 18.89 -7.16
CA ASP A 336 16.41 20.26 -7.67
C ASP A 336 16.92 20.31 -9.12
N VAL A 337 16.81 21.48 -9.76
CA VAL A 337 17.30 21.73 -11.12
C VAL A 337 18.81 21.52 -11.31
N ASP A 338 19.57 21.56 -10.22
CA ASP A 338 21.01 21.25 -10.21
C ASP A 338 21.31 19.76 -9.94
N GLY A 339 20.28 18.94 -9.75
CA GLY A 339 20.37 17.51 -9.49
C GLY A 339 20.64 17.15 -8.03
N ARG A 340 20.73 18.10 -7.10
CA ARG A 340 20.81 17.78 -5.67
C ARG A 340 19.49 17.27 -5.13
N TYR A 341 19.54 16.41 -4.13
CA TYR A 341 18.35 15.84 -3.48
C TYR A 341 18.68 15.41 -2.04
N ARG A 342 17.63 15.19 -1.24
CA ARG A 342 17.73 14.63 0.12
C ARG A 342 17.59 13.11 0.05
N GLY A 343 18.55 12.36 0.60
CA GLY A 343 18.48 10.90 0.68
C GLY A 343 17.79 10.40 1.96
N LEU A 344 17.44 9.09 1.99
CA LEU A 344 16.89 8.40 3.18
C LEU A 344 17.80 8.47 4.42
N ASP A 345 19.10 8.74 4.24
CA ASP A 345 20.06 8.95 5.33
C ASP A 345 20.04 10.39 5.89
N GLY A 346 19.10 11.22 5.44
CA GLY A 346 18.96 12.62 5.81
C GLY A 346 20.01 13.56 5.20
N LYS A 347 20.92 13.06 4.37
CA LYS A 347 22.00 13.88 3.77
C LYS A 347 21.62 14.39 2.38
N ILE A 348 22.31 15.45 1.96
CA ILE A 348 22.21 15.98 0.60
C ILE A 348 23.15 15.18 -0.29
N HIS A 349 22.61 14.68 -1.40
CA HIS A 349 23.33 13.93 -2.42
C HIS A 349 23.23 14.64 -3.76
N GLN A 350 24.15 14.31 -4.67
CA GLN A 350 24.12 14.76 -6.05
C GLN A 350 23.67 13.59 -6.92
N SER A 351 22.68 13.80 -7.78
CA SER A 351 22.24 12.73 -8.68
C SER A 351 23.34 12.35 -9.66
N ASN A 352 23.58 11.04 -9.78
CA ASN A 352 24.51 10.47 -10.75
C ASN A 352 23.85 10.39 -12.14
N ASN A 353 24.65 10.40 -13.20
CA ASN A 353 24.21 10.17 -14.58
C ASN A 353 23.11 11.13 -15.11
N ASN A 354 22.88 12.26 -14.44
CA ASN A 354 21.80 13.22 -14.72
C ASN A 354 20.38 12.62 -14.61
N ALA A 355 20.20 11.49 -13.92
CA ALA A 355 18.86 10.97 -13.62
C ALA A 355 18.12 11.92 -12.67
N ASN A 356 16.82 12.10 -12.82
CA ASN A 356 16.08 12.80 -11.77
C ASN A 356 15.85 11.86 -10.58
N GLN A 357 15.75 12.43 -9.38
CA GLN A 357 15.28 11.69 -8.21
C GLN A 357 13.80 11.95 -7.99
N TYR A 358 13.09 10.92 -7.55
CA TYR A 358 11.65 10.99 -7.27
C TYR A 358 11.35 10.57 -5.82
N THR A 359 10.13 10.84 -5.40
CA THR A 359 9.57 10.41 -4.12
C THR A 359 8.08 10.04 -4.28
N VAL A 360 7.42 9.58 -3.22
CA VAL A 360 6.03 9.07 -3.23
C VAL A 360 5.96 7.76 -4.02
N PHE A 361 6.53 6.71 -3.43
CA PHE A 361 6.47 5.35 -3.98
C PHE A 361 5.48 4.50 -3.17
N SER A 362 4.20 4.58 -3.53
CA SER A 362 3.11 3.76 -2.98
C SER A 362 3.16 2.35 -3.56
N LEU A 363 4.20 1.58 -3.22
CA LEU A 363 4.55 0.41 -4.03
C LEU A 363 3.55 -0.71 -3.89
N TRP A 364 2.94 -0.92 -2.72
CA TRP A 364 1.92 -1.95 -2.49
C TRP A 364 0.76 -1.87 -3.49
N ASP A 365 0.42 -0.67 -3.93
CA ASP A 365 -0.61 -0.43 -4.94
C ASP A 365 0.00 -0.45 -6.33
N THR A 366 0.98 0.42 -6.55
CA THR A 366 1.44 0.81 -7.88
C THR A 366 2.21 -0.28 -8.63
N TYR A 367 2.74 -1.33 -7.97
CA TYR A 367 3.36 -2.44 -8.71
C TYR A 367 2.35 -3.19 -9.59
N ARG A 368 1.05 -3.13 -9.24
CA ARG A 368 -0.02 -3.95 -9.82
C ARG A 368 -0.39 -3.51 -11.23
N ALA A 369 -0.58 -2.20 -11.46
CA ALA A 369 -0.93 -1.65 -12.77
C ALA A 369 -0.13 -0.40 -13.13
N THR A 370 0.15 0.49 -12.18
CA THR A 370 0.80 1.79 -12.45
C THR A 370 2.23 1.68 -12.97
N HIS A 371 3.10 0.92 -12.30
CA HIS A 371 4.46 0.67 -12.81
C HIS A 371 4.49 -0.16 -14.10
N PRO A 372 3.63 -1.18 -14.28
CA PRO A 372 3.43 -1.80 -15.59
C PRO A 372 3.02 -0.83 -16.70
N TRP A 373 2.23 0.20 -16.38
CA TRP A 373 1.89 1.27 -17.33
C TRP A 373 3.12 2.10 -17.70
N TYR A 374 3.95 2.46 -16.71
CA TYR A 374 5.18 3.22 -16.92
C TYR A 374 6.22 2.48 -17.76
N THR A 375 6.38 1.17 -17.56
CA THR A 375 7.30 0.37 -18.40
C THR A 375 6.88 0.29 -19.88
N LEU A 376 5.65 0.71 -20.22
CA LEU A 376 5.17 0.82 -21.59
C LEU A 376 5.24 2.25 -22.15
N PHE A 377 4.89 3.27 -21.35
CA PHE A 377 4.72 4.66 -21.82
C PHE A 377 5.68 5.70 -21.21
N GLN A 378 6.44 5.34 -20.19
CA GLN A 378 7.32 6.23 -19.41
C GLN A 378 8.67 5.57 -19.14
N LYS A 379 9.32 4.95 -20.13
CA LYS A 379 10.57 4.19 -19.94
C LYS A 379 11.72 5.08 -19.48
N GLU A 380 11.77 6.33 -19.94
CA GLU A 380 12.76 7.31 -19.47
C GLU A 380 12.58 7.60 -17.97
N ARG A 381 11.34 7.79 -17.49
CA ARG A 381 11.10 7.97 -16.05
C ARG A 381 11.25 6.68 -15.26
N THR A 382 10.92 5.54 -15.85
CA THR A 382 11.15 4.23 -15.23
C THR A 382 12.64 4.04 -14.94
N TYR A 383 13.53 4.50 -15.83
CA TYR A 383 14.97 4.55 -15.54
C TYR A 383 15.26 5.39 -14.29
N ASP A 384 14.76 6.62 -14.23
CA ASP A 384 14.94 7.50 -13.06
C ASP A 384 14.38 6.87 -11.76
N PHE A 385 13.22 6.21 -11.81
CA PHE A 385 12.61 5.53 -10.66
C PHE A 385 13.49 4.39 -10.14
N ILE A 386 14.01 3.55 -11.04
CA ILE A 386 14.91 2.46 -10.64
C ILE A 386 16.24 3.00 -10.11
N THR A 387 16.77 4.07 -10.71
CA THR A 387 17.96 4.76 -10.15
C THR A 387 17.67 5.35 -8.78
N THR A 388 16.45 5.82 -8.52
CA THR A 388 16.04 6.28 -7.18
C THR A 388 16.06 5.12 -6.17
N PHE A 389 15.58 3.93 -6.54
CA PHE A 389 15.63 2.74 -5.66
C PHE A 389 17.07 2.30 -5.36
N GLU A 390 17.95 2.38 -6.35
CA GLU A 390 19.39 2.15 -6.17
C GLU A 390 19.97 3.12 -5.12
N ASN A 391 19.68 4.41 -5.24
CA ASN A 391 20.16 5.41 -4.27
C ASN A 391 19.56 5.19 -2.87
N GLN A 392 18.27 4.88 -2.78
CA GLN A 392 17.61 4.57 -1.51
C GLN A 392 18.25 3.38 -0.81
N PHE A 393 18.56 2.30 -1.55
CA PHE A 393 19.29 1.15 -1.00
C PHE A 393 20.70 1.52 -0.55
N LEU A 394 21.45 2.31 -1.35
CA LEU A 394 22.79 2.75 -0.97
C LEU A 394 22.81 3.61 0.31
N HIS A 395 21.73 4.36 0.58
CA HIS A 395 21.65 5.26 1.73
C HIS A 395 21.10 4.59 2.99
N SER A 396 20.17 3.65 2.84
CA SER A 396 19.45 3.04 3.98
C SER A 396 19.84 1.59 4.27
N GLY A 397 20.35 0.86 3.28
CA GLY A 397 20.57 -0.58 3.34
C GLY A 397 19.32 -1.42 3.07
N ASP A 398 18.18 -0.80 2.72
CA ASP A 398 16.93 -1.46 2.34
C ASP A 398 16.32 -0.83 1.08
N LEU A 399 15.54 -1.60 0.33
CA LEU A 399 14.78 -1.09 -0.81
C LEU A 399 13.45 -0.48 -0.32
N PRO A 400 12.87 0.49 -1.04
CA PRO A 400 11.65 1.15 -0.58
C PRO A 400 10.47 0.18 -0.47
N VAL A 401 9.62 0.43 0.54
CA VAL A 401 8.31 -0.19 0.73
C VAL A 401 7.22 0.85 0.50
N TRP A 402 7.18 1.91 1.33
CA TRP A 402 6.49 3.17 1.05
C TRP A 402 7.44 4.34 1.35
N GLU A 403 7.98 4.92 0.29
CA GLU A 403 8.85 6.08 0.46
C GLU A 403 8.09 7.39 0.27
N LEU A 404 8.31 8.33 1.20
CA LEU A 404 7.72 9.66 1.25
C LEU A 404 8.74 10.72 1.66
N ALA A 405 8.97 11.70 0.80
CA ALA A 405 9.80 12.88 1.07
C ALA A 405 11.18 12.58 1.67
N GLY A 406 11.86 11.54 1.16
CA GLY A 406 13.15 11.09 1.70
C GLY A 406 13.03 10.35 3.03
N ASN A 407 11.87 9.78 3.35
CA ASN A 407 11.62 8.96 4.54
C ASN A 407 10.97 7.62 4.14
N GLU A 408 11.33 6.53 4.81
CA GLU A 408 10.58 5.27 4.72
C GLU A 408 9.48 5.28 5.79
N THR A 409 8.26 4.91 5.39
CA THR A 409 7.10 4.85 6.30
C THR A 409 6.70 3.42 6.68
N HIS A 410 7.25 2.43 5.97
CA HIS A 410 7.00 0.99 6.07
C HIS A 410 5.58 0.56 5.74
N CYS A 411 4.88 1.34 4.92
CA CYS A 411 3.52 1.08 4.46
C CYS A 411 3.51 0.35 3.09
N MET A 412 2.62 -0.58 2.77
CA MET A 412 1.81 -1.41 3.63
C MET A 412 2.63 -2.63 4.04
N ILE A 413 2.54 -3.72 3.28
CA ILE A 413 3.29 -4.97 3.44
C ILE A 413 4.09 -5.26 2.17
N GLY A 414 4.82 -6.39 2.15
CA GLY A 414 5.57 -6.80 0.96
C GLY A 414 6.91 -6.10 0.84
N TYR A 415 7.62 -6.38 -0.25
CA TYR A 415 8.82 -5.66 -0.67
C TYR A 415 8.76 -5.51 -2.20
N HIS A 416 7.68 -4.86 -2.64
CA HIS A 416 7.24 -4.80 -4.03
C HIS A 416 8.12 -3.99 -4.97
N SER A 417 9.13 -3.28 -4.44
CA SER A 417 10.27 -2.81 -5.23
C SER A 417 10.88 -3.96 -6.05
N ALA A 418 10.88 -5.20 -5.52
CA ALA A 418 11.26 -6.40 -6.25
C ALA A 418 10.46 -6.62 -7.54
N SER A 419 9.14 -6.42 -7.48
CA SER A 419 8.25 -6.52 -8.65
C SER A 419 8.59 -5.46 -9.69
N VAL A 420 8.72 -4.20 -9.27
CA VAL A 420 9.00 -3.07 -10.18
C VAL A 420 10.38 -3.20 -10.85
N ILE A 421 11.40 -3.61 -10.11
CA ILE A 421 12.76 -3.85 -10.63
C ILE A 421 12.74 -5.02 -11.64
N ALA A 422 12.12 -6.14 -11.26
CA ALA A 422 12.05 -7.31 -12.14
C ALA A 422 11.29 -6.98 -13.44
N ASP A 423 10.14 -6.31 -13.34
CA ASP A 423 9.31 -5.92 -14.47
C ASP A 423 10.07 -5.01 -15.45
N ALA A 424 10.70 -3.95 -14.95
CA ALA A 424 11.51 -3.05 -15.77
C ALA A 424 12.67 -3.79 -16.45
N TYR A 425 13.38 -4.65 -15.72
CA TYR A 425 14.53 -5.38 -16.23
C TYR A 425 14.15 -6.38 -17.33
N VAL A 426 13.12 -7.21 -17.12
CA VAL A 426 12.69 -8.19 -18.15
C VAL A 426 12.09 -7.53 -19.39
N LYS A 427 11.52 -6.33 -19.24
CA LYS A 427 10.99 -5.52 -20.35
C LYS A 427 12.06 -4.69 -21.08
N GLY A 428 13.32 -4.80 -20.68
CA GLY A 428 14.46 -4.28 -21.44
C GLY A 428 15.17 -3.06 -20.84
N LEU A 429 14.83 -2.63 -19.62
CA LEU A 429 15.62 -1.63 -18.91
C LEU A 429 16.91 -2.29 -18.39
N LYS A 430 18.00 -2.10 -19.13
CA LYS A 430 19.30 -2.74 -18.84
C LYS A 430 20.35 -1.80 -18.27
N GLN A 431 20.07 -0.50 -18.24
CA GLN A 431 21.00 0.54 -17.80
C GLN A 431 21.10 0.66 -16.28
N ILE A 432 20.98 -0.44 -15.53
CA ILE A 432 20.89 -0.46 -14.06
C ILE A 432 22.11 -1.16 -13.45
N ASP A 433 22.43 -0.90 -12.19
CA ASP A 433 23.47 -1.65 -11.47
C ASP A 433 22.95 -3.04 -11.06
N VAL A 434 23.08 -4.00 -11.99
CA VAL A 434 22.62 -5.38 -11.79
C VAL A 434 23.29 -6.05 -10.58
N PRO A 435 24.63 -5.99 -10.38
CA PRO A 435 25.28 -6.49 -9.17
C PRO A 435 24.71 -5.90 -7.88
N LEU A 436 24.45 -4.59 -7.83
CA LEU A 436 23.83 -3.95 -6.68
C LEU A 436 22.43 -4.50 -6.43
N PHE A 437 21.58 -4.61 -7.46
CA PHE A 437 20.21 -5.12 -7.28
C PHE A 437 20.16 -6.61 -6.92
N ILE A 438 21.12 -7.43 -7.38
CA ILE A 438 21.25 -8.82 -6.88
C ILE A 438 21.44 -8.79 -5.36
N HIS A 439 22.33 -7.94 -4.86
CA HIS A 439 22.62 -7.83 -3.43
C HIS A 439 21.46 -7.17 -2.65
N GLY A 440 20.86 -6.10 -3.18
CA GLY A 440 19.79 -5.36 -2.51
C GLY A 440 18.50 -6.16 -2.38
N LEU A 441 18.10 -6.88 -3.43
CA LEU A 441 16.94 -7.78 -3.38
C LEU A 441 17.16 -8.94 -2.41
N GLU A 442 18.37 -9.53 -2.40
CA GLU A 442 18.73 -10.56 -1.41
C GLU A 442 18.67 -10.01 0.02
N THR A 443 19.19 -8.81 0.25
CA THR A 443 19.26 -8.19 1.58
C THR A 443 17.85 -7.87 2.09
N THR A 444 17.06 -7.12 1.31
CA THR A 444 15.69 -6.70 1.62
C THR A 444 14.78 -7.88 2.00
N ALA A 445 14.86 -8.97 1.23
CA ALA A 445 14.04 -10.16 1.44
C ALA A 445 14.46 -11.03 2.65
N ASN A 446 15.61 -10.73 3.28
CA ASN A 446 16.14 -11.48 4.42
C ASN A 446 16.33 -10.62 5.69
N LEU A 447 15.90 -9.35 5.71
CA LEU A 447 15.86 -8.54 6.93
C LEU A 447 14.98 -9.20 8.01
N ASP A 448 15.38 -9.06 9.28
CA ASP A 448 14.65 -9.63 10.43
C ASP A 448 13.54 -8.70 10.91
N GLU A 449 12.51 -8.57 10.09
CA GLU A 449 11.35 -7.70 10.31
C GLU A 449 10.09 -8.29 9.66
N PHE A 450 8.93 -7.84 10.11
CA PHE A 450 7.62 -8.10 9.49
C PHE A 450 7.38 -9.58 9.10
N GLY A 451 7.80 -10.52 9.95
CA GLY A 451 7.66 -11.96 9.75
C GLY A 451 8.53 -12.59 8.64
N LYS A 452 9.45 -11.85 8.00
CA LYS A 452 10.32 -12.36 6.92
C LYS A 452 11.16 -13.57 7.39
N THR A 453 11.71 -13.54 8.61
CA THR A 453 12.45 -14.68 9.20
C THR A 453 11.60 -15.93 9.31
N ASP A 454 10.34 -15.80 9.76
CA ASP A 454 9.42 -16.93 9.86
C ASP A 454 9.03 -17.46 8.47
N PHE A 455 8.70 -16.59 7.53
CA PHE A 455 8.46 -16.96 6.13
C PHE A 455 9.63 -17.74 5.52
N ASN A 456 10.86 -17.26 5.76
CA ASN A 456 12.09 -17.85 5.23
C ASN A 456 12.40 -19.23 5.83
N ASN A 457 12.16 -19.40 7.14
CA ASN A 457 12.53 -20.61 7.88
C ASN A 457 11.42 -21.67 7.96
N GLN A 458 10.15 -21.27 7.91
CA GLN A 458 9.00 -22.17 8.06
C GLN A 458 8.19 -22.31 6.77
N GLY A 459 8.41 -21.44 5.78
CA GLY A 459 7.64 -21.42 4.53
C GLY A 459 6.25 -20.78 4.66
N PHE A 460 5.92 -20.21 5.81
CA PHE A 460 4.75 -19.38 6.08
C PHE A 460 4.99 -18.59 7.37
N ILE A 461 4.18 -17.57 7.63
CA ILE A 461 4.27 -16.76 8.84
C ILE A 461 3.32 -17.31 9.91
N ASN A 462 3.85 -17.57 11.11
CA ASN A 462 3.02 -18.00 12.24
C ASN A 462 2.18 -16.82 12.72
N CYS A 463 0.85 -16.95 12.69
CA CYS A 463 -0.08 -15.88 13.03
C CYS A 463 0.02 -15.41 14.50
N LYS A 464 0.72 -16.17 15.36
CA LYS A 464 1.01 -15.74 16.73
C LYS A 464 2.17 -14.75 16.85
N LYS A 465 3.04 -14.67 15.86
CA LYS A 465 4.23 -13.83 15.91
C LYS A 465 4.07 -12.53 15.14
N GLU A 466 3.26 -12.55 14.08
CA GLU A 466 3.17 -11.42 13.16
C GLU A 466 1.73 -11.31 12.63
N PRO A 467 1.10 -10.13 12.70
CA PRO A 467 -0.19 -9.88 12.08
C PRO A 467 -0.07 -9.90 10.55
N GLU A 468 -1.22 -9.98 9.89
CA GLU A 468 -1.34 -10.03 8.42
C GLU A 468 -0.60 -11.23 7.82
N SER A 469 -0.41 -12.27 8.64
CA SER A 469 0.43 -13.42 8.33
C SER A 469 0.10 -14.08 7.01
N VAL A 470 -1.18 -14.08 6.62
CA VAL A 470 -1.61 -14.70 5.36
C VAL A 470 -1.25 -13.78 4.20
N SER A 471 -1.69 -12.52 4.21
CA SER A 471 -1.37 -11.54 3.16
C SER A 471 0.13 -11.43 2.92
N LYS A 472 0.93 -11.26 3.98
CA LYS A 472 2.39 -11.23 3.91
C LYS A 472 2.97 -12.52 3.32
N THR A 473 2.50 -13.70 3.73
CA THR A 473 2.99 -14.97 3.15
C THR A 473 2.71 -15.07 1.65
N LEU A 474 1.54 -14.63 1.20
CA LEU A 474 1.13 -14.69 -0.21
C LEU A 474 1.92 -13.68 -1.05
N GLU A 475 2.07 -12.45 -0.56
CA GLU A 475 2.78 -11.37 -1.24
C GLU A 475 4.29 -11.57 -1.24
N TYR A 476 4.90 -12.06 -0.15
CA TYR A 476 6.32 -12.44 -0.13
C TYR A 476 6.64 -13.60 -1.07
N ALA A 477 5.69 -14.52 -1.29
CA ALA A 477 5.85 -15.58 -2.28
C ALA A 477 5.86 -14.98 -3.71
N TYR A 478 5.00 -14.00 -3.99
CA TYR A 478 5.03 -13.26 -5.25
C TYR A 478 6.33 -12.46 -5.43
N ASP A 479 6.77 -11.70 -4.42
CA ASP A 479 8.02 -10.93 -4.51
C ASP A 479 9.24 -11.86 -4.66
N SER A 480 9.23 -13.03 -4.01
CA SER A 480 10.25 -14.08 -4.23
C SER A 480 10.28 -14.58 -5.68
N TYR A 481 9.12 -14.67 -6.34
CA TYR A 481 9.06 -14.97 -7.77
C TYR A 481 9.67 -13.85 -8.63
N CYS A 482 9.41 -12.59 -8.31
CA CYS A 482 10.01 -11.46 -9.01
C CYS A 482 11.53 -11.46 -8.88
N ILE A 483 12.07 -11.72 -7.67
CA ILE A 483 13.51 -11.87 -7.45
C ILE A 483 14.06 -13.07 -8.25
N TYR A 484 13.40 -14.23 -8.20
CA TYR A 484 13.77 -15.39 -9.02
C TYR A 484 13.86 -15.04 -10.51
N THR A 485 12.88 -14.28 -11.02
CA THR A 485 12.80 -13.85 -12.41
C THR A 485 13.95 -12.93 -12.78
N PHE A 486 14.23 -11.92 -11.95
CA PHE A 486 15.36 -11.01 -12.13
C PHE A 486 16.70 -11.75 -12.11
N LEU A 487 16.95 -12.59 -11.10
CA LEU A 487 18.18 -13.37 -10.95
C LEU A 487 18.41 -14.32 -12.13
N SER A 488 17.34 -14.95 -12.61
CA SER A 488 17.40 -15.86 -13.76
C SER A 488 17.74 -15.10 -15.05
N ALA A 489 17.13 -13.95 -15.28
CA ALA A 489 17.42 -13.09 -16.43
C ALA A 489 18.86 -12.54 -16.37
N ALA A 490 19.30 -12.05 -15.21
CA ALA A 490 20.68 -11.58 -15.02
C ALA A 490 21.71 -12.68 -15.28
N LYS A 491 21.45 -13.91 -14.80
CA LYS A 491 22.32 -15.05 -15.07
C LYS A 491 22.39 -15.38 -16.57
N GLN A 492 21.27 -15.35 -17.27
CA GLN A 492 21.22 -15.60 -18.73
C GLN A 492 22.00 -14.54 -19.51
N GLU A 493 22.09 -13.32 -19.00
CA GLU A 493 22.86 -12.21 -19.58
C GLU A 493 24.34 -12.22 -19.19
N GLY A 494 24.78 -13.20 -18.40
CA GLY A 494 26.19 -13.42 -18.07
C GLY A 494 26.64 -12.79 -16.75
N PHE A 495 25.73 -12.24 -15.94
CA PHE A 495 26.06 -11.79 -14.59
C PHE A 495 26.32 -12.97 -13.64
N THR A 496 27.23 -12.76 -12.69
CA THR A 496 27.56 -13.77 -11.68
C THR A 496 26.43 -13.90 -10.66
N VAL A 497 25.61 -14.95 -10.80
CA VAL A 497 24.53 -15.28 -9.87
C VAL A 497 24.71 -16.71 -9.36
N LYS A 498 24.64 -16.90 -8.04
CA LYS A 498 24.73 -18.23 -7.41
C LYS A 498 23.47 -19.04 -7.68
N ASP A 499 23.62 -20.27 -8.16
CA ASP A 499 22.49 -21.20 -8.35
C ASP A 499 21.71 -21.48 -7.06
N SER A 500 22.41 -21.50 -5.92
CA SER A 500 21.77 -21.64 -4.61
C SER A 500 20.78 -20.50 -4.33
N LEU A 501 21.10 -19.27 -4.75
CA LEU A 501 20.25 -18.10 -4.53
C LEU A 501 18.99 -18.17 -5.39
N ILE A 502 19.14 -18.48 -6.69
CA ILE A 502 18.01 -18.71 -7.60
C ILE A 502 17.09 -19.80 -7.03
N ASN A 503 17.65 -20.92 -6.56
CA ASN A 503 16.88 -22.03 -6.01
C ASN A 503 16.14 -21.67 -4.71
N ILE A 504 16.69 -20.80 -3.86
CA ILE A 504 16.03 -20.30 -2.66
C ILE A 504 14.76 -19.54 -3.05
N PHE A 505 14.87 -18.55 -3.93
CA PHE A 505 13.74 -17.72 -4.34
C PHE A 505 12.72 -18.50 -5.17
N TYR A 506 13.18 -19.44 -6.01
CA TYR A 506 12.30 -20.37 -6.72
C TYR A 506 11.48 -21.25 -5.76
N LYS A 507 12.07 -21.76 -4.67
CA LYS A 507 11.33 -22.51 -3.63
C LYS A 507 10.35 -21.59 -2.90
N ARG A 508 10.79 -20.39 -2.48
CA ARG A 508 9.96 -19.42 -1.73
C ARG A 508 8.75 -18.94 -2.52
N ALA A 509 8.83 -18.90 -3.85
CA ALA A 509 7.70 -18.57 -4.71
C ALA A 509 6.48 -19.49 -4.51
N PHE A 510 6.64 -20.69 -3.97
CA PHE A 510 5.55 -21.64 -3.71
C PHE A 510 5.11 -21.70 -2.24
N ASN A 511 5.66 -20.85 -1.38
CA ASN A 511 5.30 -20.82 0.05
C ASN A 511 3.82 -20.50 0.29
N PHE A 512 3.13 -19.84 -0.65
CA PHE A 512 1.69 -19.59 -0.58
C PHE A 512 0.86 -20.87 -0.34
N ILE A 513 1.34 -22.03 -0.81
CA ILE A 513 0.69 -23.33 -0.63
C ILE A 513 0.59 -23.72 0.85
N ASN A 514 1.53 -23.26 1.69
CA ASN A 514 1.56 -23.61 3.11
C ASN A 514 0.44 -22.93 3.91
N SER A 515 -0.21 -21.91 3.35
CA SER A 515 -1.40 -21.24 3.91
C SER A 515 -2.71 -21.80 3.36
N PHE A 516 -2.68 -22.68 2.36
CA PHE A 516 -3.89 -23.26 1.77
C PHE A 516 -4.44 -24.41 2.64
N ASP A 517 -5.68 -24.26 3.11
CA ASP A 517 -6.40 -25.33 3.79
C ASP A 517 -7.25 -26.14 2.79
N PRO A 518 -6.89 -27.41 2.50
CA PRO A 518 -7.63 -28.24 1.54
C PRO A 518 -9.07 -28.56 1.97
N GLN A 519 -9.42 -28.39 3.25
CA GLN A 519 -10.78 -28.67 3.73
C GLN A 519 -11.75 -27.54 3.39
N THR A 520 -11.29 -26.29 3.46
CA THR A 520 -12.13 -25.10 3.20
C THR A 520 -11.97 -24.57 1.78
N GLY A 521 -10.82 -24.80 1.15
CA GLY A 521 -10.47 -24.22 -0.15
C GLY A 521 -10.05 -22.75 -0.06
N PHE A 522 -9.67 -22.28 1.14
CA PHE A 522 -9.22 -20.90 1.41
C PHE A 522 -7.79 -20.87 1.95
N MET A 523 -7.14 -19.71 1.82
CA MET A 523 -5.92 -19.40 2.54
C MET A 523 -6.28 -19.03 3.98
N ARG A 524 -5.69 -19.72 4.96
CA ARG A 524 -6.01 -19.60 6.39
C ARG A 524 -4.78 -19.28 7.24
N PRO A 525 -4.95 -18.53 8.35
CA PRO A 525 -3.87 -18.30 9.30
C PRO A 525 -3.49 -19.59 10.01
N ARG A 526 -2.20 -19.72 10.36
CA ARG A 526 -1.65 -20.90 11.04
C ARG A 526 -0.94 -20.53 12.33
N HIS A 527 -1.35 -21.18 13.40
CA HIS A 527 -0.61 -21.25 14.66
C HIS A 527 0.27 -22.51 14.63
N GLY A 528 1.46 -22.39 14.02
CA GLY A 528 2.32 -23.52 13.74
C GLY A 528 1.61 -24.56 12.84
N GLY A 529 1.40 -25.75 13.38
CA GLY A 529 0.72 -26.87 12.70
C GLY A 529 -0.80 -26.84 12.79
N ILE A 530 -1.41 -25.89 13.51
CA ILE A 530 -2.87 -25.81 13.68
C ILE A 530 -3.42 -24.63 12.88
N TRP A 531 -4.55 -24.83 12.20
CA TRP A 531 -5.29 -23.75 11.56
C TRP A 531 -6.01 -22.89 12.59
N HIS A 532 -5.87 -21.56 12.48
CA HIS A 532 -6.61 -20.62 13.32
C HIS A 532 -8.12 -20.84 13.16
N SER A 533 -8.83 -20.96 14.28
CA SER A 533 -10.25 -21.31 14.35
C SER A 533 -10.93 -20.55 15.51
N PRO A 534 -12.22 -20.19 15.40
CA PRO A 534 -13.12 -20.41 14.26
C PRO A 534 -12.68 -19.64 13.00
N PHE A 535 -13.14 -20.08 11.82
CA PHE A 535 -12.79 -19.45 10.55
C PHE A 535 -14.03 -19.13 9.73
N LYS A 536 -14.16 -17.86 9.34
CA LYS A 536 -15.16 -17.35 8.42
C LYS A 536 -14.46 -16.59 7.30
N PRO A 537 -14.62 -16.97 6.02
CA PRO A 537 -13.86 -16.36 4.94
C PRO A 537 -14.25 -14.89 4.67
N GLU A 538 -15.46 -14.47 5.06
CA GLU A 538 -15.96 -13.09 4.95
C GLU A 538 -15.53 -12.16 6.10
N GLU A 539 -14.81 -12.68 7.09
CA GLU A 539 -14.36 -11.93 8.26
C GLU A 539 -13.10 -11.12 7.95
N VAL A 540 -13.19 -9.80 8.12
CA VAL A 540 -12.07 -8.88 8.12
C VAL A 540 -11.43 -8.93 9.51
N ASN A 541 -10.17 -9.35 9.58
CA ASN A 541 -9.45 -9.57 10.83
C ASN A 541 -7.95 -9.26 10.65
N PHE A 542 -7.17 -9.47 11.70
CA PHE A 542 -5.74 -9.14 11.73
C PHE A 542 -4.83 -10.09 10.97
N HIS A 543 -5.35 -11.04 10.19
CA HIS A 543 -4.53 -11.99 9.42
C HIS A 543 -4.47 -11.66 7.93
N PHE A 544 -5.33 -10.74 7.48
CA PHE A 544 -5.40 -10.23 6.12
C PHE A 544 -5.27 -8.70 6.15
N THR A 545 -4.42 -8.12 5.31
CA THR A 545 -4.25 -6.67 5.20
C THR A 545 -5.43 -6.06 4.48
N GLU A 546 -6.23 -5.25 5.19
CA GLU A 546 -7.38 -4.50 4.66
C GLU A 546 -8.38 -5.33 3.84
N ALA A 547 -8.52 -6.59 4.19
CA ALA A 547 -9.25 -7.56 3.38
C ALA A 547 -9.73 -8.73 4.22
N ASN A 548 -10.41 -9.66 3.57
CA ASN A 548 -10.76 -10.96 4.13
C ASN A 548 -10.18 -12.11 3.29
N SER A 549 -10.47 -13.36 3.68
CA SER A 549 -9.94 -14.53 2.98
C SER A 549 -10.52 -14.69 1.57
N TRP A 550 -11.75 -14.23 1.30
CA TRP A 550 -12.30 -14.20 -0.06
C TRP A 550 -11.49 -13.30 -1.00
N GLN A 551 -10.90 -12.22 -0.50
CA GLN A 551 -10.16 -11.29 -1.35
C GLN A 551 -8.72 -11.77 -1.56
N TYR A 552 -8.09 -12.36 -0.53
CA TYR A 552 -6.69 -12.78 -0.60
C TYR A 552 -6.44 -14.20 -1.10
N SER A 553 -7.41 -15.12 -1.03
CA SER A 553 -7.12 -16.55 -1.29
C SER A 553 -6.69 -16.86 -2.73
N LEU A 554 -6.92 -15.94 -3.66
CA LEU A 554 -6.48 -16.05 -5.05
C LEU A 554 -5.19 -15.26 -5.36
N TYR A 555 -4.51 -14.75 -4.33
CA TYR A 555 -3.27 -14.00 -4.50
C TYR A 555 -2.05 -14.93 -4.69
N ALA A 556 -1.95 -15.50 -5.90
CA ALA A 556 -0.75 -16.18 -6.39
C ALA A 556 -0.63 -15.96 -7.93
N PRO A 557 -0.55 -14.69 -8.37
CA PRO A 557 -0.64 -14.34 -9.80
C PRO A 557 0.49 -14.95 -10.63
N HIS A 558 1.65 -15.22 -10.01
CA HIS A 558 2.81 -15.86 -10.63
C HIS A 558 2.67 -17.38 -10.83
N ALA A 559 1.67 -18.03 -10.21
CA ALA A 559 1.54 -19.49 -10.17
C ALA A 559 0.07 -19.97 -10.31
N ILE A 560 -0.71 -19.31 -11.18
CA ILE A 560 -2.14 -19.57 -11.36
C ILE A 560 -2.48 -21.04 -11.69
N PRO A 561 -1.73 -21.78 -12.53
CA PRO A 561 -1.98 -23.19 -12.76
C PRO A 561 -1.86 -24.04 -11.49
N VAL A 562 -0.88 -23.74 -10.63
CA VAL A 562 -0.71 -24.44 -9.34
C VAL A 562 -1.84 -24.10 -8.38
N LEU A 563 -2.20 -22.82 -8.25
CA LEU A 563 -3.37 -22.38 -7.48
C LEU A 563 -4.66 -23.07 -7.96
N SER A 564 -4.87 -23.12 -9.27
CA SER A 564 -6.00 -23.79 -9.91
C SER A 564 -6.03 -25.27 -9.53
N GLN A 565 -4.89 -25.98 -9.56
CA GLN A 565 -4.80 -27.38 -9.15
C GLN A 565 -5.15 -27.61 -7.67
N LEU A 566 -4.78 -26.69 -6.77
CA LEU A 566 -5.19 -26.75 -5.35
C LEU A 566 -6.72 -26.68 -5.20
N LEU A 567 -7.38 -25.89 -6.05
CA LEU A 567 -8.83 -25.70 -6.05
C LEU A 567 -9.60 -26.81 -6.79
N GLY A 568 -8.91 -27.80 -7.38
CA GLY A 568 -9.53 -28.86 -8.18
C GLY A 568 -9.45 -28.65 -9.69
N GLY A 569 -8.46 -27.90 -10.16
CA GLY A 569 -8.21 -27.58 -11.57
C GLY A 569 -9.08 -26.42 -12.08
N PRO A 570 -9.10 -26.19 -13.41
CA PRO A 570 -9.78 -25.05 -14.02
C PRO A 570 -11.27 -24.93 -13.68
N GLU A 571 -11.98 -26.05 -13.49
CA GLU A 571 -13.39 -26.03 -13.06
C GLU A 571 -13.54 -25.65 -11.58
N GLY A 572 -12.59 -26.08 -10.74
CA GLY A 572 -12.51 -25.69 -9.34
C GLY A 572 -12.30 -24.18 -9.16
N LEU A 573 -11.34 -23.61 -9.89
CA LEU A 573 -11.10 -22.16 -9.93
C LEU A 573 -12.34 -21.40 -10.41
N LYS A 574 -12.99 -21.86 -11.49
CA LYS A 574 -14.24 -21.27 -11.98
C LYS A 574 -15.34 -21.25 -10.91
N LYS A 575 -15.57 -22.38 -10.23
CA LYS A 575 -16.58 -22.47 -9.16
C LYS A 575 -16.25 -21.53 -8.00
N TRP A 576 -14.98 -21.41 -7.65
CA TRP A 576 -14.53 -20.50 -6.61
C TRP A 576 -14.84 -19.04 -6.97
N LEU A 577 -14.48 -18.61 -8.18
CA LEU A 577 -14.78 -17.27 -8.69
C LEU A 577 -16.30 -17.01 -8.77
N ASP A 578 -17.07 -18.00 -9.25
CA ASP A 578 -18.53 -17.89 -9.32
C ASP A 578 -19.14 -17.66 -7.92
N ASN A 579 -18.60 -18.32 -6.89
CA ASN A 579 -19.00 -18.11 -5.52
C ASN A 579 -18.58 -16.74 -4.99
N LEU A 580 -17.36 -16.26 -5.29
CA LEU A 580 -16.89 -14.93 -4.88
C LEU A 580 -17.86 -13.82 -5.36
N PHE A 581 -18.17 -13.82 -6.65
CA PHE A 581 -19.00 -12.78 -7.27
C PHE A 581 -20.51 -12.93 -6.97
N SER A 582 -20.95 -14.06 -6.42
CA SER A 582 -22.37 -14.30 -6.05
C SER A 582 -22.64 -14.38 -4.55
N ALA A 583 -21.60 -14.43 -3.72
CA ALA A 583 -21.71 -14.39 -2.27
C ALA A 583 -22.38 -13.08 -1.81
N SER A 584 -22.89 -13.06 -0.57
CA SER A 584 -23.37 -11.82 0.03
C SER A 584 -22.23 -10.80 0.15
N SER A 585 -22.48 -9.53 -0.17
CA SER A 585 -21.53 -8.44 0.09
C SER A 585 -21.45 -8.00 1.55
N LYS A 586 -22.13 -8.69 2.47
CA LYS A 586 -22.00 -8.41 3.89
C LYS A 586 -20.63 -8.87 4.38
N LEU A 587 -19.88 -7.96 4.98
CA LEU A 587 -18.64 -8.25 5.69
C LEU A 587 -18.92 -8.63 7.16
N ALA A 588 -18.01 -9.40 7.75
CA ALA A 588 -17.99 -9.67 9.19
C ALA A 588 -16.65 -9.20 9.79
N GLY A 589 -16.54 -9.12 11.12
CA GLY A 589 -15.32 -8.68 11.79
C GLY A 589 -15.18 -7.16 11.79
N ASN A 590 -13.96 -6.68 11.55
CA ASN A 590 -13.63 -5.26 11.59
C ASN A 590 -14.31 -4.48 10.46
N ALA A 591 -14.74 -3.25 10.75
CA ALA A 591 -15.10 -2.29 9.71
C ALA A 591 -13.82 -1.69 9.14
N GLN A 592 -13.57 -1.89 7.85
CA GLN A 592 -12.46 -1.28 7.11
C GLN A 592 -13.05 -0.32 6.08
N ALA A 593 -12.61 0.94 6.09
CA ALA A 593 -13.15 1.98 5.23
C ALA A 593 -12.81 1.75 3.74
N ASP A 594 -11.68 1.11 3.48
CA ASP A 594 -11.16 0.87 2.12
C ASP A 594 -11.87 -0.30 1.39
N ILE A 595 -12.62 -1.16 2.11
CA ILE A 595 -13.33 -2.30 1.48
C ILE A 595 -14.67 -1.82 0.90
N THR A 596 -14.59 -1.29 -0.31
CA THR A 596 -15.70 -0.66 -1.05
C THR A 596 -15.81 -1.22 -2.48
N GLY A 597 -16.83 -0.79 -3.23
CA GLY A 597 -17.04 -1.27 -4.61
C GLY A 597 -17.33 -2.78 -4.70
N LEU A 598 -18.23 -3.28 -3.85
CA LEU A 598 -18.47 -4.72 -3.69
C LEU A 598 -19.32 -5.36 -4.81
N ILE A 599 -18.81 -6.42 -5.45
CA ILE A 599 -19.58 -7.36 -6.30
C ILE A 599 -19.52 -8.73 -5.65
N GLY A 600 -20.53 -9.07 -4.86
CA GLY A 600 -20.40 -10.17 -3.90
C GLY A 600 -19.29 -9.85 -2.91
N GLN A 601 -18.27 -10.70 -2.80
CA GLN A 601 -17.10 -10.50 -1.92
C GLN A 601 -15.89 -9.85 -2.62
N TYR A 602 -15.92 -9.67 -3.95
CA TYR A 602 -14.93 -8.86 -4.67
C TYR A 602 -15.08 -7.39 -4.26
N ALA A 603 -14.00 -6.70 -3.90
CA ALA A 603 -14.01 -5.28 -3.54
C ALA A 603 -13.14 -4.50 -4.51
N HIS A 604 -13.72 -3.61 -5.32
CA HIS A 604 -12.94 -2.84 -6.30
C HIS A 604 -12.18 -1.67 -5.70
N GLY A 605 -12.64 -1.09 -4.59
CA GLY A 605 -11.96 0.04 -3.97
C GLY A 605 -10.71 -0.34 -3.16
N ASN A 606 -10.26 -1.60 -3.27
CA ASN A 606 -9.02 -2.07 -2.65
C ASN A 606 -8.29 -3.10 -3.54
N GLU A 607 -6.99 -2.96 -3.60
CA GLU A 607 -6.00 -3.53 -4.50
C GLU A 607 -5.88 -5.06 -4.52
N PRO A 608 -6.08 -5.80 -3.41
CA PRO A 608 -5.99 -7.27 -3.41
C PRO A 608 -6.93 -7.94 -4.42
N SER A 609 -8.02 -7.26 -4.80
CA SER A 609 -9.00 -7.80 -5.74
C SER A 609 -8.68 -7.51 -7.21
N HIS A 610 -7.78 -6.58 -7.53
CA HIS A 610 -7.65 -5.99 -8.87
C HIS A 610 -7.37 -6.99 -10.01
N HIS A 611 -6.69 -8.11 -9.74
CA HIS A 611 -6.41 -9.15 -10.74
C HIS A 611 -7.52 -10.21 -10.88
N ILE A 612 -8.44 -10.31 -9.91
CA ILE A 612 -9.31 -11.50 -9.75
C ILE A 612 -10.24 -11.71 -10.94
N ALA A 613 -10.80 -10.64 -11.52
CA ALA A 613 -11.73 -10.75 -12.66
C ALA A 613 -11.08 -11.44 -13.87
N TYR A 614 -9.77 -11.27 -14.05
CA TYR A 614 -8.99 -11.85 -15.13
C TYR A 614 -8.67 -13.32 -14.91
N LEU A 615 -8.83 -13.86 -13.69
CA LEU A 615 -8.58 -15.27 -13.40
C LEU A 615 -9.54 -16.21 -14.14
N TYR A 616 -10.70 -15.73 -14.60
CA TYR A 616 -11.58 -16.49 -15.49
C TYR A 616 -10.89 -16.85 -16.83
N ASN A 617 -9.89 -16.09 -17.29
CA ASN A 617 -9.09 -16.42 -18.47
C ASN A 617 -8.36 -17.76 -18.34
N TYR A 618 -8.10 -18.22 -17.11
CA TYR A 618 -7.42 -19.48 -16.80
C TYR A 618 -8.38 -20.65 -16.58
N THR A 619 -9.66 -20.43 -16.88
CA THR A 619 -10.74 -21.42 -16.76
C THR A 619 -11.30 -21.82 -18.13
N GLY A 620 -12.29 -22.71 -18.13
CA GLY A 620 -13.12 -23.02 -19.29
C GLY A 620 -14.16 -21.94 -19.64
N SER A 621 -14.23 -20.83 -18.88
CA SER A 621 -15.21 -19.76 -19.03
C SER A 621 -14.59 -18.35 -19.10
N PRO A 622 -13.63 -18.08 -20.00
CA PRO A 622 -13.00 -16.77 -20.16
C PRO A 622 -14.00 -15.66 -20.54
N GLU A 623 -15.17 -16.00 -21.09
CA GLU A 623 -16.24 -15.03 -21.34
C GLU A 623 -16.71 -14.29 -20.07
N LYS A 624 -16.51 -14.88 -18.88
CA LYS A 624 -16.88 -14.27 -17.60
C LYS A 624 -15.95 -13.12 -17.22
N THR A 625 -14.67 -13.15 -17.64
CA THR A 625 -13.76 -12.00 -17.52
C THR A 625 -14.41 -10.77 -18.13
N ALA A 626 -14.94 -10.89 -19.35
CA ALA A 626 -15.58 -9.77 -20.04
C ALA A 626 -16.82 -9.25 -19.31
N VAL A 627 -17.60 -10.12 -18.66
CA VAL A 627 -18.81 -9.71 -17.91
C VAL A 627 -18.44 -8.92 -16.65
N ILE A 628 -17.47 -9.40 -15.88
CA ILE A 628 -17.08 -8.75 -14.63
C ILE A 628 -16.33 -7.44 -14.91
N VAL A 629 -15.38 -7.44 -15.85
CA VAL A 629 -14.65 -6.22 -16.24
C VAL A 629 -15.59 -5.17 -16.84
N ASP A 630 -16.56 -5.57 -17.68
CA ASP A 630 -17.64 -4.67 -18.14
C ASP A 630 -18.38 -4.03 -16.98
N SER A 631 -18.76 -4.84 -15.98
CA SER A 631 -19.47 -4.35 -14.80
C SER A 631 -18.64 -3.32 -14.03
N ILE A 632 -17.37 -3.62 -13.73
CA ILE A 632 -16.49 -2.74 -12.98
C ILE A 632 -16.32 -1.39 -13.70
N LEU A 633 -15.97 -1.42 -14.99
CA LEU A 633 -15.73 -0.22 -15.80
C LEU A 633 -16.94 0.74 -15.84
N TYR A 634 -18.16 0.22 -15.76
CA TYR A 634 -19.38 1.04 -15.80
C TYR A 634 -19.95 1.42 -14.42
N HIS A 635 -19.66 0.67 -13.36
CA HIS A 635 -20.27 0.90 -12.05
C HIS A 635 -19.37 1.62 -11.06
N TYR A 636 -18.04 1.60 -11.25
CA TYR A 636 -17.09 2.14 -10.27
C TYR A 636 -16.23 3.30 -10.78
N TYR A 637 -16.48 3.76 -12.01
CA TYR A 637 -15.80 4.90 -12.60
C TYR A 637 -16.83 5.86 -13.19
N HIS A 638 -16.98 7.04 -12.57
CA HIS A 638 -17.95 8.06 -12.97
C HIS A 638 -17.32 9.43 -13.13
N ASN A 639 -17.95 10.27 -13.97
CA ASN A 639 -17.56 11.66 -14.15
C ASN A 639 -18.21 12.54 -13.06
N THR A 640 -17.94 12.22 -11.80
CA THR A 640 -18.43 12.93 -10.62
C THR A 640 -17.33 13.01 -9.56
N PRO A 641 -17.44 13.93 -8.57
CA PRO A 641 -16.43 14.05 -7.52
C PRO A 641 -16.20 12.76 -6.72
N ASP A 642 -17.26 11.98 -6.46
CA ASP A 642 -17.25 10.65 -5.85
C ASP A 642 -17.08 9.52 -6.89
N GLY A 643 -16.44 9.83 -8.02
CA GLY A 643 -16.41 8.95 -9.19
C GLY A 643 -15.50 7.73 -9.09
N LEU A 644 -14.75 7.57 -7.99
CA LEU A 644 -13.89 6.42 -7.72
C LEU A 644 -14.48 5.61 -6.57
N SER A 645 -14.39 4.27 -6.64
CA SER A 645 -14.97 3.41 -5.62
C SER A 645 -14.24 3.40 -4.28
N GLY A 646 -12.96 3.79 -4.26
CA GLY A 646 -12.09 3.89 -3.09
C GLY A 646 -10.93 4.84 -3.39
N ASN A 647 -9.89 4.77 -2.56
CA ASN A 647 -8.67 5.55 -2.67
C ASN A 647 -8.07 5.44 -4.08
N GLU A 648 -7.50 6.52 -4.63
CA GLU A 648 -6.80 6.46 -5.93
C GLU A 648 -5.39 5.85 -5.82
N ASP A 649 -4.80 5.86 -4.62
CA ASP A 649 -3.51 5.23 -4.31
C ASP A 649 -2.43 5.51 -5.36
N CYS A 650 -2.15 6.80 -5.54
CA CYS A 650 -1.06 7.29 -6.38
C CYS A 650 -1.16 6.85 -7.85
N GLY A 651 -2.36 6.64 -8.39
CA GLY A 651 -2.56 6.29 -9.80
C GLY A 651 -3.02 4.86 -10.04
N GLN A 652 -3.15 4.04 -9.00
CA GLN A 652 -3.40 2.60 -9.13
C GLN A 652 -4.80 2.28 -9.64
N MET A 653 -5.84 2.92 -9.07
CA MET A 653 -7.22 2.73 -9.56
C MET A 653 -7.37 3.25 -10.99
N SER A 654 -6.76 4.39 -11.29
CA SER A 654 -6.75 4.94 -12.65
C SER A 654 -6.00 4.08 -13.66
N SER A 655 -4.84 3.53 -13.30
CA SER A 655 -4.06 2.66 -14.18
C SER A 655 -4.79 1.35 -14.46
N TRP A 656 -5.53 0.81 -13.49
CA TRP A 656 -6.43 -0.32 -13.70
C TRP A 656 -7.49 0.00 -14.75
N PHE A 657 -8.15 1.17 -14.66
CA PHE A 657 -9.15 1.61 -15.63
C PHE A 657 -8.58 1.79 -17.03
N VAL A 658 -7.42 2.46 -17.14
CA VAL A 658 -6.74 2.71 -18.42
C VAL A 658 -6.38 1.40 -19.10
N PHE A 659 -5.75 0.45 -18.41
CA PHE A 659 -5.45 -0.86 -18.97
C PHE A 659 -6.71 -1.61 -19.40
N SER A 660 -7.67 -1.74 -18.47
CA SER A 660 -8.86 -2.56 -18.67
C SER A 660 -9.76 -2.03 -19.79
N SER A 661 -9.88 -0.70 -19.93
CA SER A 661 -10.63 -0.05 -21.01
C SER A 661 -10.01 -0.24 -22.39
N LEU A 662 -8.69 -0.45 -22.47
CA LEU A 662 -7.99 -0.86 -23.69
C LEU A 662 -8.11 -2.38 -23.97
N GLY A 663 -8.68 -3.14 -23.04
CA GLY A 663 -8.83 -4.58 -23.12
C GLY A 663 -7.57 -5.35 -22.74
N LEU A 664 -6.67 -4.75 -21.96
CA LEU A 664 -5.40 -5.33 -21.50
C LEU A 664 -5.34 -5.30 -19.97
N TYR A 665 -4.63 -6.22 -19.32
CA TYR A 665 -4.29 -6.10 -17.90
C TYR A 665 -3.08 -6.96 -17.50
N PRO A 666 -2.11 -6.41 -16.74
CA PRO A 666 -0.97 -7.17 -16.24
C PRO A 666 -1.34 -7.96 -14.98
N VAL A 667 -1.85 -9.20 -15.13
CA VAL A 667 -2.26 -10.04 -13.98
C VAL A 667 -1.09 -10.37 -13.04
N SER A 668 0.10 -10.60 -13.60
CA SER A 668 1.34 -10.89 -12.88
C SER A 668 2.45 -9.96 -13.37
N PRO A 669 2.56 -8.73 -12.82
CA PRO A 669 3.69 -7.86 -13.08
C PRO A 669 5.04 -8.58 -12.85
N GLY A 670 6.09 -8.19 -13.56
CA GLY A 670 7.36 -8.93 -13.58
C GLY A 670 7.49 -9.95 -14.72
N THR A 671 6.42 -10.19 -15.51
CA THR A 671 6.42 -11.13 -16.64
C THR A 671 6.47 -10.47 -18.01
N GLY A 672 6.05 -9.21 -18.11
CA GLY A 672 5.76 -8.56 -19.38
C GLY A 672 4.60 -9.19 -20.16
N ILE A 673 3.60 -9.76 -19.49
CA ILE A 673 2.39 -10.32 -20.11
C ILE A 673 1.16 -9.47 -19.76
N TYR A 674 0.30 -9.24 -20.75
CA TYR A 674 -0.99 -8.58 -20.59
C TYR A 674 -2.12 -9.53 -21.01
N ASP A 675 -2.98 -9.88 -20.06
CA ASP A 675 -4.19 -10.65 -20.32
C ASP A 675 -5.23 -9.80 -21.05
N PHE A 676 -5.96 -10.43 -21.97
CA PHE A 676 -7.07 -9.77 -22.65
C PHE A 676 -8.31 -9.74 -21.76
N GLY A 677 -8.89 -8.54 -21.64
CA GLY A 677 -10.16 -8.30 -20.96
C GLY A 677 -11.26 -7.97 -21.97
N ARG A 678 -11.97 -6.85 -21.74
CA ARG A 678 -13.02 -6.35 -22.62
C ARG A 678 -12.71 -4.90 -23.03
N PRO A 679 -12.33 -4.62 -24.29
CA PRO A 679 -12.10 -3.26 -24.75
C PRO A 679 -13.39 -2.43 -24.69
N LEU A 680 -13.29 -1.20 -24.18
CA LEU A 680 -14.40 -0.29 -23.98
C LEU A 680 -14.69 0.57 -25.22
N PHE A 681 -13.64 0.96 -25.94
CA PHE A 681 -13.73 1.90 -27.06
C PHE A 681 -13.88 1.22 -28.41
N LYS A 682 -14.27 1.97 -29.45
CA LYS A 682 -14.30 1.47 -30.83
C LYS A 682 -12.90 1.24 -31.36
N SER A 683 -11.99 2.18 -31.09
CA SER A 683 -10.56 1.98 -31.30
C SER A 683 -9.74 2.84 -30.34
N ALA A 684 -8.47 2.49 -30.16
CA ALA A 684 -7.47 3.29 -29.48
C ALA A 684 -6.15 3.22 -30.26
N GLU A 685 -5.47 4.34 -30.41
CA GLU A 685 -4.11 4.42 -30.92
C GLU A 685 -3.15 4.67 -29.75
N LEU A 686 -2.29 3.69 -29.47
CA LEU A 686 -1.21 3.82 -28.50
C LEU A 686 0.02 4.40 -29.20
N ARG A 687 0.58 5.48 -28.66
CA ARG A 687 1.79 6.14 -29.16
C ARG A 687 2.91 5.98 -28.13
N LEU A 688 3.83 5.06 -28.42
CA LEU A 688 4.93 4.73 -27.52
C LEU A 688 6.08 5.74 -27.65
N GLU A 689 6.94 5.84 -26.64
CA GLU A 689 8.10 6.76 -26.62
C GLU A 689 9.08 6.55 -27.78
N ASN A 690 9.17 5.32 -28.31
CA ASN A 690 9.98 5.01 -29.48
C ASN A 690 9.32 5.42 -30.82
N ASN A 691 8.31 6.29 -30.78
CA ASN A 691 7.48 6.76 -31.90
C ASN A 691 6.64 5.68 -32.59
N LYS A 692 6.57 4.46 -32.03
CA LYS A 692 5.73 3.42 -32.58
C LYS A 692 4.27 3.69 -32.25
N LYS A 693 3.41 3.52 -33.26
CA LYS A 693 1.95 3.60 -33.13
C LYS A 693 1.35 2.20 -33.23
N ILE A 694 0.50 1.84 -32.28
CA ILE A 694 -0.22 0.56 -32.25
C ILE A 694 -1.71 0.86 -32.20
N ARG A 695 -2.49 0.25 -33.09
CA ARG A 695 -3.94 0.43 -33.13
C ARG A 695 -4.67 -0.76 -32.53
N ILE A 696 -5.43 -0.54 -31.47
CA ILE A 696 -6.38 -1.51 -30.92
C ILE A 696 -7.77 -1.18 -31.47
N THR A 697 -8.47 -2.14 -32.08
CA THR A 697 -9.82 -1.94 -32.64
C THR A 697 -10.77 -2.99 -32.10
N ALA A 698 -11.96 -2.58 -31.70
CA ALA A 698 -13.04 -3.49 -31.27
C ALA A 698 -14.21 -3.41 -32.29
N VAL A 699 -14.25 -4.38 -33.19
CA VAL A 699 -15.28 -4.49 -34.23
C VAL A 699 -16.59 -4.99 -33.61
N ASN A 700 -17.70 -4.35 -33.95
CA ASN A 700 -19.04 -4.62 -33.40
C ASN A 700 -19.18 -4.40 -31.88
N ASN A 701 -18.28 -3.61 -31.27
CA ASN A 701 -18.32 -3.35 -29.82
C ASN A 701 -19.61 -2.62 -29.41
N SER A 702 -20.29 -3.12 -28.38
CA SER A 702 -21.45 -2.47 -27.76
C SER A 702 -21.72 -3.04 -26.37
N LYS A 703 -22.67 -2.46 -25.63
CA LYS A 703 -23.12 -2.98 -24.33
C LYS A 703 -23.60 -4.44 -24.42
N ASN A 704 -24.20 -4.84 -25.54
CA ASN A 704 -24.64 -6.21 -25.78
C ASN A 704 -23.50 -7.08 -26.32
N ASN A 705 -22.68 -6.53 -27.22
CA ASN A 705 -21.58 -7.26 -27.85
C ASN A 705 -20.29 -7.10 -27.03
N LYS A 706 -20.22 -7.78 -25.89
CA LYS A 706 -19.06 -7.72 -24.97
C LYS A 706 -18.12 -8.93 -25.04
N TYR A 707 -18.51 -9.98 -25.75
CA TYR A 707 -17.74 -11.22 -25.80
C TYR A 707 -16.79 -11.25 -26.99
N ILE A 708 -15.52 -11.53 -26.76
CA ILE A 708 -14.53 -11.74 -27.82
C ILE A 708 -14.90 -12.99 -28.63
N GLN A 709 -15.00 -12.82 -29.95
CA GLN A 709 -15.26 -13.89 -30.91
C GLN A 709 -13.97 -14.31 -31.62
N GLU A 710 -13.18 -13.34 -32.07
CA GLU A 710 -11.92 -13.52 -32.76
C GLU A 710 -10.93 -12.42 -32.33
N ILE A 711 -9.63 -12.74 -32.37
CA ILE A 711 -8.54 -11.79 -32.19
C ILE A 711 -7.61 -11.91 -33.40
N LYS A 712 -7.22 -10.77 -33.98
CA LYS A 712 -6.16 -10.69 -34.99
C LYS A 712 -5.06 -9.75 -34.53
N VAL A 713 -3.81 -10.16 -34.76
CA VAL A 713 -2.62 -9.30 -34.62
C VAL A 713 -2.01 -9.12 -36.01
N ASP A 714 -1.91 -7.89 -36.47
CA ASP A 714 -1.46 -7.54 -37.84
C ASP A 714 -2.20 -8.33 -38.93
N GLY A 715 -3.52 -8.42 -38.79
CA GLY A 715 -4.43 -9.12 -39.72
C GLY A 715 -4.38 -10.65 -39.64
N LYS A 716 -3.52 -11.24 -38.80
CA LYS A 716 -3.40 -12.70 -38.64
C LYS A 716 -4.15 -13.15 -37.39
N THR A 717 -4.91 -14.24 -37.51
CA THR A 717 -5.62 -14.83 -36.38
C THR A 717 -4.65 -15.16 -35.23
N TYR A 718 -5.01 -14.74 -34.03
CA TYR A 718 -4.18 -14.84 -32.83
C TYR A 718 -4.91 -15.65 -31.77
N LYS A 719 -4.46 -16.89 -31.53
CA LYS A 719 -5.14 -17.89 -30.69
C LYS A 719 -4.63 -17.91 -29.24
N LYS A 720 -4.39 -16.74 -28.66
CA LYS A 720 -3.97 -16.56 -27.26
C LYS A 720 -4.90 -15.56 -26.56
N ARG A 721 -5.10 -15.75 -25.26
CA ARG A 721 -5.89 -14.86 -24.38
C ARG A 721 -5.06 -13.73 -23.77
N TYR A 722 -3.83 -13.57 -24.21
CA TYR A 722 -2.87 -12.62 -23.68
C TYR A 722 -1.93 -12.16 -24.81
N ILE A 723 -1.23 -11.05 -24.58
CA ILE A 723 -0.13 -10.58 -25.44
C ILE A 723 1.09 -10.25 -24.57
N THR A 724 2.28 -10.64 -25.00
CA THR A 724 3.52 -10.19 -24.33
C THR A 724 3.85 -8.75 -24.71
N GLN A 725 4.56 -8.03 -23.86
CA GLN A 725 5.05 -6.67 -24.17
C GLN A 725 5.86 -6.64 -25.46
N LYS A 726 6.70 -7.65 -25.69
CA LYS A 726 7.48 -7.78 -26.93
C LYS A 726 6.58 -7.95 -28.16
N GLU A 727 5.50 -8.74 -28.08
CA GLU A 727 4.52 -8.88 -29.16
C GLU A 727 3.72 -7.58 -29.37
N LEU A 728 3.30 -6.93 -28.29
CA LEU A 728 2.57 -5.66 -28.33
C LEU A 728 3.41 -4.56 -28.98
N GLU A 729 4.62 -4.33 -28.46
CA GLU A 729 5.61 -3.41 -29.04
C GLU A 729 6.11 -3.86 -30.42
N GLY A 730 5.84 -5.11 -30.83
CA GLY A 730 6.20 -5.69 -32.12
C GLY A 730 5.13 -5.51 -33.19
N CYS A 731 3.85 -5.45 -32.83
CA CYS A 731 2.73 -5.37 -33.77
C CYS A 731 2.41 -3.94 -34.21
N LYS A 732 1.60 -3.78 -35.27
CA LYS A 732 1.01 -2.48 -35.67
C LYS A 732 -0.45 -2.38 -35.24
N SER A 733 -1.14 -3.51 -35.11
CA SER A 733 -2.56 -3.54 -34.83
C SER A 733 -3.01 -4.80 -34.10
N ILE A 734 -4.01 -4.62 -33.23
CA ILE A 734 -4.78 -5.67 -32.58
C ILE A 734 -6.25 -5.41 -32.90
N GLU A 735 -6.95 -6.41 -33.44
CA GLU A 735 -8.37 -6.34 -33.74
C GLU A 735 -9.12 -7.41 -32.94
N PHE A 736 -10.08 -6.96 -32.14
CA PHE A 736 -11.04 -7.80 -31.45
C PHE A 736 -12.36 -7.78 -32.21
N THR A 737 -12.85 -8.92 -32.67
CA THR A 737 -14.22 -9.04 -33.16
C THR A 737 -15.13 -9.39 -31.99
N MET A 738 -16.09 -8.52 -31.67
CA MET A 738 -17.00 -8.67 -30.54
C MET A 738 -18.34 -9.28 -30.97
N GLY A 739 -19.03 -9.95 -30.04
CA GLY A 739 -20.33 -10.58 -30.29
C GLY A 739 -21.21 -10.66 -29.04
N PRO A 740 -22.52 -10.92 -29.22
CA PRO A 740 -23.51 -10.91 -28.14
C PRO A 740 -23.56 -12.19 -27.30
N TYR A 741 -22.86 -13.25 -27.72
CA TYR A 741 -22.82 -14.54 -27.01
C TYR A 741 -21.38 -15.04 -26.83
N PRO A 742 -21.10 -15.85 -25.79
CA PRO A 742 -19.79 -16.47 -25.60
C PRO A 742 -19.34 -17.30 -26.81
N SER A 743 -18.07 -17.14 -27.21
CA SER A 743 -17.48 -17.91 -28.32
C SER A 743 -16.91 -19.24 -27.84
N ALA A 744 -17.40 -20.34 -28.40
CA ALA A 744 -16.85 -21.68 -28.15
C ALA A 744 -15.39 -21.80 -28.62
N GLU A 745 -15.00 -21.04 -29.64
CA GLU A 745 -13.64 -21.02 -30.15
C GLU A 745 -12.69 -20.25 -29.23
N TYR A 746 -13.12 -19.11 -28.67
CA TYR A 746 -12.30 -18.35 -27.72
C TYR A 746 -11.98 -19.16 -26.44
N ARG A 747 -12.90 -20.08 -26.05
CA ARG A 747 -12.68 -21.05 -24.97
C ARG A 747 -11.54 -22.05 -25.21
N THR A 748 -10.99 -22.12 -26.43
CA THR A 748 -9.82 -22.98 -26.73
C THR A 748 -8.51 -22.20 -26.87
N TYR A 749 -8.52 -20.87 -26.75
CA TYR A 749 -7.31 -20.06 -26.90
C TYR A 749 -6.33 -20.30 -25.75
N ALA A 750 -5.03 -20.22 -26.03
CA ALA A 750 -3.99 -20.44 -25.03
C ALA A 750 -4.03 -19.37 -23.93
N VAL A 751 -3.89 -19.79 -22.68
CA VAL A 751 -3.83 -18.93 -21.49
C VAL A 751 -2.42 -18.38 -21.30
N ALA A 752 -2.27 -17.29 -20.54
CA ALA A 752 -0.95 -16.75 -20.21
C ALA A 752 -0.10 -17.78 -19.46
N PRO A 753 1.17 -18.00 -19.84
CA PRO A 753 2.07 -18.88 -19.10
C PRO A 753 2.42 -18.27 -17.74
N SER A 754 2.51 -19.11 -16.74
CA SER A 754 2.98 -18.80 -15.38
C SER A 754 3.52 -20.10 -14.76
N MET A 755 4.00 -20.06 -13.52
CA MET A 755 4.59 -21.24 -12.87
C MET A 755 3.54 -22.36 -12.73
N ASP A 756 3.83 -23.52 -13.32
CA ASP A 756 2.87 -24.63 -13.44
C ASP A 756 3.28 -25.89 -12.68
N SER A 757 4.49 -25.90 -12.13
CA SER A 757 5.09 -27.07 -11.50
C SER A 757 5.93 -26.67 -10.29
N LEU A 758 5.90 -27.53 -9.28
CA LEU A 758 6.63 -27.31 -8.04
C LEU A 758 8.12 -27.69 -8.22
N PRO A 759 9.06 -26.94 -7.63
CA PRO A 759 10.45 -27.35 -7.55
C PRO A 759 10.55 -28.70 -6.85
N ALA A 760 11.51 -29.54 -7.26
CA ALA A 760 11.78 -30.80 -6.56
C ALA A 760 12.11 -30.59 -5.07
N SER A 761 12.70 -29.43 -4.71
CA SER A 761 13.03 -28.99 -3.35
C SER A 761 11.83 -28.51 -2.52
N PHE A 762 10.65 -28.33 -3.11
CA PHE A 762 9.47 -27.88 -2.40
C PHE A 762 8.66 -29.08 -1.87
N VAL A 763 8.39 -29.08 -0.57
CA VAL A 763 7.50 -30.04 0.09
C VAL A 763 6.58 -29.26 1.03
N ALA A 764 5.28 -29.32 0.77
CA ALA A 764 4.28 -28.60 1.55
C ALA A 764 4.31 -29.01 3.03
N VAL A 765 4.38 -28.03 3.91
CA VAL A 765 4.53 -28.23 5.36
C VAL A 765 3.28 -28.90 5.93
N PRO A 766 3.41 -29.97 6.75
CA PRO A 766 2.27 -30.65 7.32
C PRO A 766 1.50 -29.77 8.32
N TYR A 767 0.23 -30.11 8.55
CA TYR A 767 -0.62 -29.56 9.59
C TYR A 767 -1.25 -30.69 10.42
N PHE A 768 -1.59 -30.38 11.66
CA PHE A 768 -2.36 -31.26 12.53
C PHE A 768 -3.85 -31.06 12.26
N THR A 769 -4.62 -32.15 12.17
CA THR A 769 -6.05 -32.08 11.86
C THR A 769 -6.92 -31.61 13.04
N ASN A 770 -6.28 -31.25 14.15
CA ASN A 770 -6.93 -30.77 15.36
C ASN A 770 -7.35 -29.30 15.19
N GLN A 771 -8.50 -28.94 15.75
CA GLN A 771 -8.96 -27.54 15.77
C GLN A 771 -8.45 -26.76 17.00
N SER A 772 -7.97 -27.47 18.02
CA SER A 772 -7.44 -26.88 19.25
C SER A 772 -6.24 -27.69 19.75
N THR A 773 -5.33 -26.99 20.43
CA THR A 773 -4.19 -27.58 21.16
C THR A 773 -4.58 -28.04 22.56
N SER A 774 -5.71 -27.61 23.10
CA SER A 774 -6.19 -27.98 24.42
C SER A 774 -7.28 -29.08 24.35
N PHE A 775 -7.24 -30.05 25.27
CA PHE A 775 -8.14 -31.21 25.25
C PHE A 775 -8.53 -31.68 26.66
N GLU A 776 -9.65 -32.36 26.89
CA GLU A 776 -10.00 -32.83 28.25
C GLU A 776 -9.14 -34.03 28.70
N LYS A 777 -9.61 -35.26 28.48
CA LYS A 777 -8.94 -36.49 28.92
C LYS A 777 -7.85 -36.96 27.97
N GLN A 778 -8.14 -36.87 26.69
CA GLN A 778 -7.26 -37.31 25.62
C GLN A 778 -7.67 -36.64 24.31
N THR A 779 -6.74 -36.54 23.38
CA THR A 779 -7.03 -36.08 22.02
C THR A 779 -6.39 -37.00 20.99
N SER A 780 -7.03 -37.09 19.83
CA SER A 780 -6.52 -37.81 18.67
C SER A 780 -5.78 -36.82 17.77
N ILE A 781 -4.48 -37.03 17.56
CA ILE A 781 -3.64 -36.22 16.69
C ILE A 781 -3.61 -36.87 15.30
N GLY A 782 -4.15 -36.15 14.31
CA GLY A 782 -3.99 -36.49 12.91
C GLY A 782 -2.97 -35.56 12.24
N ILE A 783 -2.29 -36.03 11.20
CA ILE A 783 -1.33 -35.27 10.40
C ILE A 783 -1.75 -35.33 8.93
N SER A 784 -1.73 -34.19 8.26
CA SER A 784 -2.07 -34.04 6.83
C SER A 784 -1.23 -32.91 6.21
N SER A 785 -1.37 -32.69 4.90
CA SER A 785 -0.71 -31.60 4.15
C SER A 785 -1.53 -31.24 2.91
N ALA A 786 -1.30 -30.04 2.35
CA ALA A 786 -1.79 -29.68 1.03
C ALA A 786 -1.08 -30.47 -0.10
N GLY A 787 0.12 -30.98 0.17
CA GLY A 787 0.86 -31.82 -0.78
C GLY A 787 0.33 -33.25 -0.86
N LYS A 788 0.33 -33.82 -2.08
CA LYS A 788 -0.09 -35.21 -2.37
C LYS A 788 1.10 -36.17 -2.33
N GLY A 789 0.84 -37.45 -2.01
CA GLY A 789 1.87 -38.51 -2.06
C GLY A 789 2.94 -38.44 -0.98
N LEU A 790 2.77 -37.59 0.04
CA LEU A 790 3.76 -37.37 1.10
C LEU A 790 3.71 -38.45 2.19
N THR A 791 4.87 -38.75 2.76
CA THR A 791 5.00 -39.54 3.99
C THR A 791 5.30 -38.62 5.16
N PHE A 792 4.67 -38.82 6.32
CA PHE A 792 4.91 -38.00 7.50
C PHE A 792 5.67 -38.77 8.59
N TYR A 793 6.55 -38.06 9.28
CA TYR A 793 7.28 -38.53 10.45
C TYR A 793 7.07 -37.57 11.60
N TYR A 794 6.99 -38.10 12.83
CA TYR A 794 6.74 -37.28 14.01
C TYR A 794 7.49 -37.77 15.25
N THR A 795 7.61 -36.87 16.21
CA THR A 795 8.16 -37.08 17.55
C THR A 795 7.21 -36.51 18.59
N LEU A 796 7.28 -37.05 19.81
CA LEU A 796 6.42 -36.66 20.96
C LEU A 796 7.23 -36.18 22.16
N ASP A 797 8.56 -36.19 22.05
CA ASP A 797 9.53 -35.85 23.09
C ASP A 797 10.20 -34.49 22.83
N GLY A 798 9.71 -33.74 21.85
CA GLY A 798 10.27 -32.45 21.44
C GLY A 798 11.51 -32.54 20.55
N SER A 799 12.04 -33.72 20.25
CA SER A 799 13.17 -33.89 19.31
C SER A 799 12.77 -33.56 17.87
N THR A 800 13.71 -33.12 17.03
CA THR A 800 13.42 -32.81 15.62
C THR A 800 13.16 -34.11 14.82
N PRO A 801 12.02 -34.24 14.13
CA PRO A 801 11.69 -35.46 13.40
C PRO A 801 12.57 -35.65 12.15
N SER A 802 12.90 -36.90 11.85
CA SER A 802 13.63 -37.35 10.66
C SER A 802 13.01 -38.64 10.09
N ASN A 803 13.60 -39.21 9.03
CA ASN A 803 13.19 -40.52 8.52
C ASN A 803 13.41 -41.69 9.49
N GLN A 804 14.17 -41.48 10.58
CA GLN A 804 14.34 -42.44 11.66
C GLN A 804 13.26 -42.31 12.74
N SER A 805 12.53 -41.19 12.75
CA SER A 805 11.42 -40.97 13.68
C SER A 805 10.21 -41.82 13.33
N LYS A 806 9.16 -41.75 14.16
CA LYS A 806 7.98 -42.59 13.99
C LYS A 806 7.22 -42.18 12.73
N LYS A 807 7.09 -43.11 11.78
CA LYS A 807 6.27 -42.92 10.58
C LYS A 807 4.79 -42.85 10.95
N TYR A 808 4.11 -41.78 10.54
CA TYR A 808 2.67 -41.63 10.68
C TYR A 808 1.94 -42.55 9.70
N LYS A 809 0.95 -43.29 10.21
CA LYS A 809 0.10 -44.21 9.41
C LYS A 809 -1.39 -43.95 9.60
N LYS A 810 -1.78 -43.54 10.80
CA LYS A 810 -3.14 -43.21 11.22
C LYS A 810 -3.06 -42.28 12.43
N PRO A 811 -4.16 -41.58 12.78
CA PRO A 811 -4.21 -40.76 13.98
C PRO A 811 -3.79 -41.54 15.24
N PHE A 812 -3.14 -40.85 16.17
CA PHE A 812 -2.67 -41.42 17.44
C PHE A 812 -3.17 -40.60 18.63
N THR A 813 -3.29 -41.23 19.80
CA THR A 813 -3.85 -40.60 20.99
C THR A 813 -2.76 -40.14 21.94
N ILE A 814 -2.92 -38.94 22.49
CA ILE A 814 -2.15 -38.42 23.62
C ILE A 814 -3.08 -38.14 24.80
N LYS A 815 -2.57 -38.26 26.03
CA LYS A 815 -3.32 -38.11 27.30
C LYS A 815 -2.72 -37.09 28.27
N HIS A 816 -1.52 -36.60 27.97
CA HIS A 816 -0.76 -35.70 28.81
C HIS A 816 -0.19 -34.57 27.94
N ALA A 817 0.29 -33.50 28.59
CA ALA A 817 0.96 -32.42 27.89
C ALA A 817 2.10 -32.99 27.02
N THR A 818 2.06 -32.70 25.72
CA THR A 818 2.95 -33.30 24.73
C THR A 818 3.30 -32.28 23.65
N THR A 819 4.58 -32.05 23.41
CA THR A 819 5.05 -31.32 22.23
C THR A 819 5.10 -32.28 21.05
N VAL A 820 4.25 -32.04 20.04
CA VAL A 820 4.25 -32.84 18.82
C VAL A 820 4.98 -32.07 17.72
N LYS A 821 6.03 -32.67 17.17
CA LYS A 821 6.71 -32.17 15.97
C LYS A 821 6.48 -33.11 14.81
N ALA A 822 6.27 -32.56 13.62
CA ALA A 822 6.07 -33.34 12.40
C ALA A 822 6.82 -32.76 11.20
N ILE A 823 7.21 -33.65 10.28
CA ILE A 823 7.84 -33.33 9.01
C ILE A 823 7.22 -34.17 7.90
N ALA A 824 7.09 -33.59 6.71
CA ALA A 824 6.68 -34.30 5.51
C ALA A 824 7.90 -34.66 4.66
N TYR A 825 7.84 -35.84 4.03
CA TYR A 825 8.85 -36.36 3.13
C TYR A 825 8.21 -36.70 1.78
N ASN A 826 8.77 -36.18 0.70
CA ASN A 826 8.38 -36.55 -0.66
C ASN A 826 9.26 -37.72 -1.14
N PRO A 827 8.70 -38.93 -1.33
CA PRO A 827 9.48 -40.09 -1.76
C PRO A 827 10.02 -39.98 -3.19
N GLU A 828 9.40 -39.18 -4.06
CA GLU A 828 9.83 -39.00 -5.45
C GLU A 828 11.08 -38.11 -5.53
N THR A 829 11.06 -36.98 -4.82
CA THR A 829 12.16 -35.99 -4.86
C THR A 829 13.21 -36.22 -3.78
N LYS A 830 12.91 -37.07 -2.79
CA LYS A 830 13.72 -37.33 -1.59
C LYS A 830 13.98 -36.09 -0.74
N GLN A 831 13.09 -35.12 -0.78
CA GLN A 831 13.17 -33.87 -0.01
C GLN A 831 12.22 -33.89 1.19
N TYR A 832 12.51 -33.02 2.16
CA TYR A 832 11.69 -32.83 3.34
C TYR A 832 11.08 -31.43 3.36
N SER A 833 9.93 -31.31 4.01
CA SER A 833 9.38 -30.00 4.38
C SER A 833 10.16 -29.39 5.53
N GLU A 834 9.87 -28.12 5.84
CA GLU A 834 10.21 -27.57 7.15
C GLU A 834 9.45 -28.32 8.27
N VAL A 835 9.99 -28.28 9.48
CA VAL A 835 9.42 -28.96 10.65
C VAL A 835 8.34 -28.09 11.28
N ILE A 836 7.19 -28.69 11.56
CA ILE A 836 6.10 -28.04 12.28
C ILE A 836 6.04 -28.51 13.72
N SER A 837 5.58 -27.64 14.63
CA SER A 837 5.52 -27.93 16.07
C SER A 837 4.29 -27.30 16.71
N ASN A 838 3.62 -28.04 17.60
CA ASN A 838 2.64 -27.50 18.54
C ASN A 838 2.74 -28.22 19.88
N ASP A 839 2.50 -27.47 20.95
CA ASP A 839 2.29 -28.02 22.28
C ASP A 839 0.80 -28.32 22.47
N PHE A 840 0.48 -29.57 22.81
CA PHE A 840 -0.86 -29.99 23.17
C PHE A 840 -0.94 -30.19 24.67
N ARG A 841 -2.00 -29.68 25.31
CA ARG A 841 -2.13 -29.70 26.78
C ARG A 841 -3.53 -30.12 27.23
N PRO A 842 -3.65 -30.88 28.34
CA PRO A 842 -4.95 -31.15 28.91
C PRO A 842 -5.56 -29.88 29.53
N LYS A 843 -6.86 -29.67 29.31
CA LYS A 843 -7.69 -28.66 29.96
C LYS A 843 -7.95 -29.11 31.40
N PRO A 844 -8.14 -28.16 32.34
CA PRO A 844 -8.58 -28.51 33.68
C PRO A 844 -9.90 -29.32 33.65
N GLU A 845 -9.92 -30.52 34.23
CA GLU A 845 -11.13 -31.37 34.19
C GLU A 845 -12.25 -30.84 35.11
N GLY A 846 -13.50 -30.97 34.64
CA GLY A 846 -14.70 -30.67 35.41
C GLY A 846 -14.87 -29.17 35.70
N ILE A 847 -14.39 -28.31 34.81
CA ILE A 847 -14.56 -26.86 34.89
C ILE A 847 -15.54 -26.37 33.83
N SER A 848 -16.31 -25.33 34.13
CA SER A 848 -17.14 -24.63 33.15
C SER A 848 -17.10 -23.13 33.43
N LEU A 849 -17.19 -22.32 32.40
CA LEU A 849 -17.22 -20.86 32.49
C LEU A 849 -18.53 -20.35 31.90
N VAL A 850 -19.22 -19.49 32.65
CA VAL A 850 -20.31 -18.66 32.15
C VAL A 850 -19.85 -17.22 32.20
N LEU A 851 -19.54 -16.64 31.04
CA LEU A 851 -19.26 -15.22 30.91
C LEU A 851 -20.57 -14.43 30.94
N LYS A 852 -20.59 -13.35 31.73
CA LYS A 852 -21.68 -12.37 31.75
C LYS A 852 -21.41 -11.21 30.79
N SER A 853 -20.14 -10.95 30.50
CA SER A 853 -19.69 -9.92 29.57
C SER A 853 -19.55 -10.48 28.15
N VAL A 854 -19.78 -9.64 27.15
CA VAL A 854 -19.72 -10.03 25.73
C VAL A 854 -18.38 -9.57 25.16
N TYR A 855 -17.57 -10.53 24.71
CA TYR A 855 -16.34 -10.22 23.99
C TYR A 855 -16.64 -9.89 22.51
N GLN A 856 -15.75 -9.12 21.88
CA GLN A 856 -15.83 -8.86 20.44
C GLN A 856 -15.33 -10.07 19.65
N GLN A 857 -16.04 -10.47 18.60
CA GLN A 857 -15.70 -11.67 17.82
C GLN A 857 -14.29 -11.63 17.20
N GLN A 858 -13.81 -10.45 16.80
CA GLN A 858 -12.44 -10.25 16.30
C GLN A 858 -11.35 -10.52 17.34
N TYR A 859 -11.71 -10.55 18.63
CA TYR A 859 -10.88 -10.90 19.77
C TYR A 859 -11.55 -12.03 20.55
N ALA A 860 -12.00 -13.08 19.86
CA ALA A 860 -12.68 -14.20 20.52
C ALA A 860 -11.73 -15.17 21.24
N ALA A 861 -10.44 -15.13 20.91
CA ALA A 861 -9.49 -16.20 21.21
C ALA A 861 -10.05 -17.57 20.80
N SER A 862 -10.03 -18.56 21.69
CA SER A 862 -10.64 -19.88 21.45
C SER A 862 -12.16 -19.93 21.69
N GLY A 863 -12.82 -18.78 21.88
CA GLY A 863 -14.27 -18.64 22.10
C GLY A 863 -14.66 -18.59 23.58
N ASP A 864 -15.88 -19.05 23.90
CA ASP A 864 -16.44 -19.02 25.27
C ASP A 864 -15.57 -19.72 26.34
N GLY A 865 -14.70 -20.64 25.91
CA GLY A 865 -13.80 -21.38 26.78
C GLY A 865 -12.41 -20.77 26.95
N ALA A 866 -12.12 -19.63 26.32
CA ALA A 866 -10.77 -19.06 26.26
C ALA A 866 -10.14 -18.90 27.65
N LEU A 867 -10.87 -18.31 28.60
CA LEU A 867 -10.34 -18.03 29.93
C LEU A 867 -10.14 -19.26 30.83
N ILE A 868 -10.41 -20.48 30.35
CA ILE A 868 -10.26 -21.73 31.12
C ILE A 868 -9.68 -22.85 30.28
N ASP A 869 -9.02 -22.54 29.17
CA ASP A 869 -8.48 -23.54 28.24
C ASP A 869 -7.04 -23.94 28.57
N GLY A 870 -6.40 -23.29 29.54
CA GLY A 870 -5.06 -23.58 30.01
C GLY A 870 -3.96 -22.99 29.12
N LEU A 871 -4.29 -22.06 28.22
CA LEU A 871 -3.37 -21.38 27.32
C LEU A 871 -3.18 -19.93 27.73
N PHE A 872 -1.94 -19.55 28.00
CA PHE A 872 -1.60 -18.15 28.21
C PHE A 872 -1.33 -17.44 26.88
N GLY A 873 -1.84 -16.23 26.76
CA GLY A 873 -1.64 -15.33 25.64
C GLY A 873 -0.21 -14.83 25.52
N THR A 874 0.17 -14.50 24.29
CA THR A 874 1.48 -13.92 23.97
C THR A 874 1.54 -12.43 24.30
N HIS A 875 2.68 -11.79 24.07
CA HIS A 875 2.81 -10.35 24.22
C HIS A 875 2.06 -9.56 23.13
N GLU A 876 1.67 -10.20 22.02
CA GLU A 876 1.02 -9.55 20.87
C GLU A 876 -0.49 -9.80 20.91
N PHE A 877 -1.29 -8.74 21.08
CA PHE A 877 -2.75 -8.88 21.20
C PHE A 877 -3.42 -9.35 19.90
N ARG A 878 -2.81 -9.05 18.74
CA ARG A 878 -3.29 -9.45 17.42
C ARG A 878 -2.99 -10.92 17.08
N SER A 879 -2.27 -11.63 17.96
CA SER A 879 -2.01 -13.07 17.83
C SER A 879 -3.27 -13.94 17.87
N GLY A 880 -4.37 -13.38 18.36
CA GLY A 880 -5.64 -14.09 18.53
C GLY A 880 -5.68 -14.98 19.78
N ASP A 881 -4.80 -14.75 20.76
CA ASP A 881 -4.80 -15.48 22.03
C ASP A 881 -5.54 -14.75 23.16
N TRP A 882 -5.96 -13.51 22.93
CA TRP A 882 -6.59 -12.67 23.94
C TRP A 882 -8.07 -12.48 23.64
N GLN A 883 -8.89 -12.58 24.68
CA GLN A 883 -10.31 -12.27 24.61
C GLN A 883 -10.55 -10.79 24.96
N GLY A 884 -11.07 -10.03 23.99
CA GLY A 884 -11.19 -8.57 24.06
C GLY A 884 -12.61 -8.08 24.39
N PHE A 885 -12.73 -7.22 25.39
CA PHE A 885 -13.98 -6.65 25.88
C PHE A 885 -13.94 -5.13 25.78
N TYR A 886 -14.89 -4.54 25.06
CA TYR A 886 -14.89 -3.10 24.76
C TYR A 886 -15.86 -2.32 25.66
N ASN A 887 -15.36 -1.28 26.31
CA ASN A 887 -16.16 -0.34 27.11
C ASN A 887 -17.05 -1.03 28.16
N MET A 888 -16.54 -2.06 28.83
CA MET A 888 -17.28 -2.77 29.86
C MET A 888 -16.36 -3.46 30.86
N ASP A 889 -16.86 -3.64 32.07
CA ASP A 889 -16.28 -4.55 33.04
C ASP A 889 -16.44 -6.00 32.57
N VAL A 890 -15.50 -6.85 32.95
CA VAL A 890 -15.50 -8.27 32.58
C VAL A 890 -15.87 -9.11 33.78
N ALA A 891 -17.01 -9.79 33.71
CA ALA A 891 -17.49 -10.64 34.78
C ALA A 891 -17.87 -12.03 34.28
N GLY A 892 -17.67 -13.03 35.13
CA GLY A 892 -18.02 -14.41 34.82
C GLY A 892 -18.09 -15.29 36.06
N THR A 893 -18.53 -16.53 35.86
CA THR A 893 -18.59 -17.54 36.90
C THR A 893 -17.97 -18.83 36.41
N VAL A 894 -16.92 -19.25 37.09
CA VAL A 894 -16.27 -20.54 36.90
C VAL A 894 -16.90 -21.53 37.89
N THR A 895 -17.35 -22.69 37.41
CA THR A 895 -17.92 -23.75 38.25
C THR A 895 -17.12 -25.02 38.13
N PHE A 896 -16.87 -25.67 39.27
CA PHE A 896 -16.18 -26.95 39.35
C PHE A 896 -17.21 -28.08 39.63
N GLN A 897 -17.15 -29.15 38.84
CA GLN A 897 -18.03 -30.31 38.95
C GLN A 897 -17.91 -31.02 40.31
N LYS A 898 -16.70 -30.97 40.90
CA LYS A 898 -16.40 -31.39 42.28
C LYS A 898 -15.53 -30.30 42.91
N GLY A 899 -15.78 -29.94 44.16
CA GLY A 899 -15.00 -28.92 44.85
C GLY A 899 -13.51 -29.26 44.89
N LYS A 900 -12.67 -28.25 44.67
CA LYS A 900 -11.21 -28.37 44.64
C LYS A 900 -10.56 -27.34 45.56
N THR A 901 -9.47 -27.73 46.20
CA THR A 901 -8.60 -26.80 46.94
C THR A 901 -7.57 -26.21 45.98
N PHE A 902 -7.21 -24.95 46.17
CA PHE A 902 -6.22 -24.26 45.35
C PHE A 902 -5.17 -23.62 46.25
N ASN A 903 -3.91 -23.68 45.84
CA ASN A 903 -2.83 -22.88 46.41
C ASN A 903 -2.87 -21.46 45.86
N LYS A 904 -3.31 -21.31 44.61
CA LYS A 904 -3.37 -20.02 43.94
C LYS A 904 -4.52 -19.98 42.94
N ILE A 905 -5.17 -18.83 42.87
CA ILE A 905 -6.05 -18.48 41.77
C ILE A 905 -5.57 -17.17 41.16
N GLY A 906 -5.79 -16.99 39.86
CA GLY A 906 -5.48 -15.71 39.25
C GLY A 906 -6.18 -15.48 37.93
N LEU A 907 -6.07 -14.23 37.46
CA LEU A 907 -6.54 -13.78 36.16
C LEU A 907 -5.38 -13.08 35.44
N SER A 908 -5.13 -13.49 34.20
CA SER A 908 -4.14 -12.86 33.33
C SER A 908 -4.82 -11.87 32.37
N ALA A 909 -4.20 -10.70 32.22
CA ALA A 909 -4.68 -9.58 31.43
C ALA A 909 -3.55 -8.94 30.65
N LEU A 910 -3.84 -8.22 29.56
CA LEU A 910 -2.82 -7.53 28.76
C LEU A 910 -2.84 -6.01 29.00
N GLN A 911 -1.66 -5.38 28.94
CA GLN A 911 -1.50 -3.93 28.83
C GLN A 911 -0.87 -3.60 27.47
N SER A 912 -1.55 -2.80 26.65
CA SER A 912 -1.01 -2.17 25.43
C SER A 912 -1.73 -0.83 25.24
N THR A 913 -1.29 0.18 26.00
CA THR A 913 -2.07 1.40 26.20
C THR A 913 -2.28 2.18 24.92
N ARG A 914 -1.29 2.23 24.01
CA ARG A 914 -1.39 2.89 22.70
C ARG A 914 -2.52 2.31 21.84
N SER A 915 -2.83 1.02 22.03
CA SER A 915 -3.90 0.29 21.34
C SER A 915 -5.22 0.32 22.13
N TRP A 916 -5.39 1.26 23.06
CA TRP A 916 -6.54 1.39 23.96
C TRP A 916 -6.75 0.20 24.92
N ILE A 917 -5.77 -0.71 25.05
CA ILE A 917 -5.85 -1.89 25.91
C ILE A 917 -5.25 -1.57 27.27
N PHE A 918 -6.13 -1.48 28.28
CA PHE A 918 -5.73 -1.25 29.66
C PHE A 918 -5.94 -2.52 30.48
N PRO A 919 -5.01 -2.85 31.39
CA PRO A 919 -5.29 -3.89 32.38
C PRO A 919 -6.48 -3.46 33.25
N PRO A 920 -7.19 -4.39 33.89
CA PRO A 920 -8.23 -4.02 34.86
C PRO A 920 -7.70 -3.09 35.95
N LYS A 921 -8.50 -2.11 36.38
CA LYS A 921 -8.19 -1.27 37.57
C LYS A 921 -8.05 -2.13 38.82
N SER A 922 -8.91 -3.12 38.91
CA SER A 922 -8.93 -4.13 39.96
C SER A 922 -9.64 -5.39 39.48
N VAL A 923 -9.37 -6.51 40.13
CA VAL A 923 -10.05 -7.79 39.92
C VAL A 923 -10.56 -8.29 41.26
N ALA A 924 -11.87 -8.49 41.35
CA ALA A 924 -12.51 -9.12 42.50
C ALA A 924 -12.77 -10.60 42.21
N PHE A 925 -12.36 -11.48 43.14
CA PHE A 925 -12.72 -12.89 43.14
C PHE A 925 -13.66 -13.18 44.32
N THR A 926 -14.81 -13.79 44.06
CA THR A 926 -15.71 -14.32 45.08
C THR A 926 -15.76 -15.84 44.97
N LEU A 927 -15.12 -16.51 45.92
CA LEU A 927 -15.05 -17.96 46.04
C LEU A 927 -16.26 -18.44 46.83
N VAL A 928 -16.95 -19.46 46.30
CA VAL A 928 -18.04 -20.16 46.98
C VAL A 928 -17.57 -21.57 47.30
N TYR A 929 -17.54 -21.93 48.58
CA TYR A 929 -17.08 -23.23 49.05
C TYR A 929 -18.20 -24.29 49.04
N GLU A 930 -17.84 -25.57 49.10
CA GLU A 930 -18.82 -26.67 49.18
C GLU A 930 -19.70 -26.63 50.43
N ASP A 931 -19.20 -26.05 51.53
CA ASP A 931 -19.95 -25.84 52.78
C ASP A 931 -20.95 -24.67 52.71
N GLY A 932 -21.01 -23.98 51.57
CA GLY A 932 -21.88 -22.82 51.33
C GLY A 932 -21.33 -21.48 51.82
N THR A 933 -20.16 -21.46 52.47
CA THR A 933 -19.50 -20.20 52.85
C THR A 933 -18.86 -19.52 51.64
N THR A 934 -18.62 -18.21 51.75
CA THR A 934 -18.03 -17.41 50.67
C THR A 934 -16.86 -16.58 51.16
N GLU A 935 -15.85 -16.41 50.31
CA GLU A 935 -14.73 -15.49 50.50
C GLU A 935 -14.67 -14.53 49.32
N THR A 936 -14.57 -13.23 49.57
CA THR A 936 -14.36 -12.22 48.52
C THR A 936 -13.05 -11.50 48.75
N VAL A 937 -12.22 -11.46 47.72
CA VAL A 937 -10.97 -10.70 47.67
C VAL A 937 -11.02 -9.74 46.50
N THR A 938 -10.48 -8.53 46.67
CA THR A 938 -10.27 -7.58 45.57
C THR A 938 -8.79 -7.26 45.50
N ILE A 939 -8.22 -7.36 44.30
CA ILE A 939 -6.83 -7.09 44.01
C ILE A 939 -6.81 -5.85 43.14
N ASP A 940 -6.27 -4.76 43.67
CA ASP A 940 -6.05 -3.54 42.90
C ASP A 940 -4.78 -3.66 42.06
N LEU A 941 -4.78 -3.00 40.91
CA LEU A 941 -3.59 -2.92 40.06
C LEU A 941 -2.48 -2.15 40.79
N GLU A 942 -1.33 -2.79 40.99
CA GLU A 942 -0.21 -2.21 41.74
C GLU A 942 0.30 -0.89 41.15
N GLU A 943 0.39 -0.80 39.82
CA GLU A 943 0.79 0.41 39.11
C GLU A 943 -0.14 0.69 37.93
N HIS A 944 -0.90 1.78 38.05
CA HIS A 944 -1.73 2.29 36.97
C HIS A 944 -0.88 2.82 35.81
N PRO A 945 -1.29 2.61 34.53
CA PRO A 945 -0.57 3.13 33.39
C PRO A 945 -0.45 4.65 33.43
N LYS A 946 0.76 5.16 33.16
CA LYS A 946 1.10 6.59 33.12
C LYS A 946 1.33 7.05 31.68
N ALA A 947 1.41 8.37 31.48
CA ALA A 947 1.68 8.98 30.18
C ALA A 947 2.94 8.39 29.52
N GLY A 948 2.80 7.98 28.26
CA GLY A 948 3.85 7.31 27.46
C GLY A 948 3.40 5.97 26.88
N ASN A 949 4.17 5.44 25.94
CA ASN A 949 3.95 4.10 25.41
C ASN A 949 4.33 3.07 26.47
N SER A 950 3.34 2.39 27.03
CA SER A 950 3.60 1.22 27.85
C SER A 950 3.96 0.03 26.95
N PRO A 951 5.00 -0.75 27.26
CA PRO A 951 5.32 -1.95 26.50
C PRO A 951 4.18 -2.96 26.64
N GLU A 952 3.99 -3.78 25.59
CA GLU A 952 3.02 -4.86 25.61
C GLU A 952 3.44 -5.91 26.64
N LYS A 953 2.69 -6.02 27.74
CA LYS A 953 3.03 -6.94 28.83
C LYS A 953 1.78 -7.59 29.45
N PRO A 954 1.81 -8.91 29.66
CA PRO A 954 0.84 -9.59 30.53
C PRO A 954 0.97 -9.09 31.97
N ILE A 955 -0.17 -8.93 32.63
CA ILE A 955 -0.35 -8.54 34.02
C ILE A 955 -1.21 -9.60 34.70
N ARG A 956 -0.82 -10.01 35.90
CA ARG A 956 -1.46 -11.10 36.63
C ARG A 956 -2.03 -10.58 37.94
N PHE A 957 -3.29 -10.90 38.19
CA PHE A 957 -3.98 -10.64 39.45
C PHE A 957 -4.09 -11.96 40.20
N GLU A 958 -3.29 -12.14 41.26
CA GLU A 958 -3.15 -13.42 41.97
C GLU A 958 -3.64 -13.35 43.42
N HIS A 959 -4.31 -14.41 43.86
CA HIS A 959 -4.70 -14.61 45.26
C HIS A 959 -4.37 -16.02 45.74
N GLN A 960 -4.02 -16.15 47.01
CA GLN A 960 -3.85 -17.44 47.70
C GLN A 960 -5.07 -17.71 48.57
N PRO A 961 -6.01 -18.56 48.12
CA PRO A 961 -7.25 -18.78 48.86
C PRO A 961 -7.06 -19.67 50.08
N ASN A 962 -8.03 -19.64 50.99
CA ASN A 962 -8.10 -20.61 52.06
C ASN A 962 -8.19 -22.04 51.50
N GLN A 963 -7.49 -22.99 52.14
CA GLN A 963 -7.35 -24.39 51.73
C GLN A 963 -8.63 -25.22 51.94
N LYS A 964 -9.78 -24.69 51.49
CA LYS A 964 -11.11 -25.29 51.52
C LYS A 964 -11.56 -25.64 50.10
N PRO A 965 -12.36 -26.72 49.90
CA PRO A 965 -12.89 -27.07 48.59
C PRO A 965 -13.82 -25.98 48.02
N VAL A 966 -13.40 -25.34 46.93
CA VAL A 966 -14.14 -24.31 46.19
C VAL A 966 -15.03 -24.96 45.15
N LYS A 967 -16.33 -24.65 45.19
CA LYS A 967 -17.36 -25.11 44.25
C LYS A 967 -17.48 -24.20 43.02
N SER A 968 -17.36 -22.89 43.20
CA SER A 968 -17.38 -21.92 42.10
C SER A 968 -16.63 -20.64 42.45
N ILE A 969 -16.13 -19.95 41.44
CA ILE A 969 -15.46 -18.65 41.56
C ILE A 969 -16.18 -17.67 40.65
N GLN A 970 -16.69 -16.58 41.21
CA GLN A 970 -17.16 -15.43 40.44
C GLN A 970 -16.02 -14.42 40.36
N PHE A 971 -15.80 -13.83 39.18
CA PHE A 971 -14.82 -12.77 39.02
C PHE A 971 -15.45 -11.51 38.42
N ASN A 972 -14.88 -10.36 38.74
CA ASN A 972 -15.22 -9.06 38.15
C ASN A 972 -13.95 -8.23 37.96
N ALA A 973 -13.61 -7.92 36.72
CA ALA A 973 -12.48 -7.11 36.31
C ALA A 973 -12.95 -5.73 35.85
N VAL A 974 -12.47 -4.66 36.50
CA VAL A 974 -13.02 -3.29 36.35
C VAL A 974 -12.30 -2.50 35.24
N ASN A 975 -13.06 -1.93 34.31
CA ASN A 975 -12.57 -1.19 33.14
C ASN A 975 -12.18 0.26 33.47
N TYR A 976 -11.31 0.84 32.64
CA TYR A 976 -10.93 2.24 32.79
C TYR A 976 -12.05 3.22 32.40
N GLY A 977 -12.98 2.79 31.56
CA GLY A 977 -14.02 3.58 30.92
C GLY A 977 -13.48 4.15 29.63
N VAL A 978 -12.88 5.33 29.71
CA VAL A 978 -12.33 6.06 28.57
C VAL A 978 -10.83 6.31 28.72
N ASN A 979 -10.18 6.52 27.57
CA ASN A 979 -8.78 6.87 27.47
C ASN A 979 -8.51 8.18 28.22
N PRO A 980 -7.46 8.23 29.04
CA PRO A 980 -7.08 9.42 29.80
C PRO A 980 -6.56 10.54 28.88
N GLU A 981 -6.50 11.77 29.40
CA GLU A 981 -6.10 12.98 28.63
C GLU A 981 -4.73 12.86 27.95
N TRP A 982 -3.80 12.10 28.53
CA TRP A 982 -2.46 11.90 27.98
C TRP A 982 -2.41 10.90 26.81
N HIS A 983 -3.48 10.14 26.56
CA HIS A 983 -3.52 9.16 25.49
C HIS A 983 -3.59 9.86 24.12
N VAL A 984 -3.11 9.22 23.05
CA VAL A 984 -3.21 9.75 21.67
C VAL A 984 -4.64 9.88 21.14
N SER A 985 -5.63 9.38 21.89
CA SER A 985 -7.05 9.41 21.56
C SER A 985 -7.88 9.59 22.83
N PRO A 986 -7.77 10.74 23.52
CA PRO A 986 -8.40 10.94 24.83
C PRO A 986 -9.94 10.92 24.71
N GLY A 987 -10.62 10.41 25.74
CA GLY A 987 -12.09 10.35 25.79
C GLY A 987 -12.73 9.18 25.03
N TYR A 988 -11.99 8.45 24.19
CA TYR A 988 -12.48 7.24 23.53
C TYR A 988 -12.51 6.04 24.50
N PRO A 989 -13.48 5.10 24.39
CA PRO A 989 -13.55 3.96 25.30
C PRO A 989 -12.34 3.01 25.26
N THR A 990 -12.06 2.35 26.39
CA THR A 990 -10.94 1.40 26.54
C THR A 990 -11.36 -0.06 26.41
N TYR A 991 -10.40 -0.92 26.07
CA TYR A 991 -10.53 -2.38 26.09
C TYR A 991 -9.95 -2.99 27.38
N ILE A 992 -10.55 -4.10 27.84
CA ILE A 992 -9.89 -5.10 28.69
C ILE A 992 -9.60 -6.34 27.83
N PHE A 993 -8.37 -6.84 27.87
CA PHE A 993 -7.98 -8.09 27.21
C PHE A 993 -7.60 -9.12 28.29
N LEU A 994 -8.25 -10.28 28.27
CA LEU A 994 -8.02 -11.40 29.20
C LEU A 994 -7.72 -12.68 28.42
N ASP A 995 -6.83 -13.52 28.92
CA ASP A 995 -6.47 -14.81 28.29
C ASP A 995 -6.81 -16.01 29.19
N GLU A 996 -6.45 -16.00 30.48
CA GLU A 996 -6.59 -17.19 31.34
C GLU A 996 -6.97 -16.85 32.79
N LEU A 997 -7.98 -17.57 33.31
CA LEU A 997 -8.21 -17.81 34.73
C LEU A 997 -7.52 -19.11 35.11
N TYR A 998 -6.46 -19.02 35.92
CA TYR A 998 -5.66 -20.17 36.29
C TYR A 998 -5.84 -20.55 37.75
N PHE A 999 -5.73 -21.85 38.02
CA PHE A 999 -5.95 -22.45 39.33
C PHE A 999 -4.84 -23.48 39.60
N GLU A 1000 -3.95 -23.18 40.56
CA GLU A 1000 -2.78 -24.01 40.93
C GLU A 1000 -2.95 -24.70 42.28
#